data_AF-A0A928G5B9-F1
#
_entry.id   AF-A0A928G5B9-F1
#
_cell.length_a   1.000
_cell.length_b   1.000
_cell.length_c   1.000
_cell.angle_alpha   90.00
_cell.angle_beta   90.00
_cell.angle_gamma   90.00
#
_symmetry.space_group_name_H-M   'P 1'
#
loop_
_entity.id
_entity.type
_entity.pdbx_description
1 polymer ?
#
loop_
_entity_poly.entity_id
_entity_poly.type
_entity_poly.pdbx_seq_one_letter_code
_entity_poly.pdbx_strand_id
1 'polypeptide(L)'
;MKKILLMAVVAFGMLATACSKDEVAQPVAEKSTVTFSVAAPELSTRAHGDGESATALAYAVYNRADKALLFKGTATMSALKATVEIPFVNGMTYDVLFWAEAPAPESPYTVDWDAKTVGYTNAAALVSNSEDYDAFYYFLTGDELPEITGPVTKTVVLKRPFAQLNIATNDTAEAAQSGLVVENVAVEVTNAYTQFDLVTGNGVNASNTGVTFTSAPKQGGTILSSYDLLAVNYLFTGGEKQLVNVKFTYTDGDTTTGGNAGRTAEYNSVPVQRNYRTNIIGSLLTSEGNFNIEIEEGFDGEPGHKYEVVSVATAQELQNAVNSGAGEIILEDDIVLDGPIVFGTFTRAEVAETIVRPFILDGNGQTLTYNGSDRAINVLTPDINLTIKNLTIDCIAPYCNRGINYATDGNLTLENVIIKGENITYALNLPDPSDNATVVINNSKITGVIALNVWGANVKMDVTNSEITSVDKADHENYAAIKLNNNGSSSAEGSVINVVGGKVTALDENGNPSAAVTNSTKTGVINISDSTEVIGKVEKRVAMVYWDGQNEFYSCETLEEALVSVVEHNADGVRLLADVEVSEIMVLNGSFVFDGNGKTLTSTAGRAINVSGANGVTIKNLTIECSGERAINIIQNATNVKIENVTATAANYTVNVASSAPNAVVDIKNSTLNGLCTVNVASAGAEVTVDGCTVNCNDNNTTVGEAYAAISLNKDAENATITVTNTTINVAEGSDSVPARNSAANGTITIDGSTENVCVMVAAITYEGSAYYYSFETLEEAVEFAKEGDVITLLRDIVVEGTLTLDLEGKTLVTNGMLTNAGELTIKGGKLISENNADKPNTLISTAGKLTIDGVELDHNCTTAGAAIRVLGGEAVINNAVVNAENLTLFADGAKVNITGAESSYFSNASTDDGTWAYAVKAQNGAVLTINGGSFEGKHGVITSAKDGSIIINDGVFFIQEPANGSGYPLCAGGENAVITVYGGKFSNIRAAGASGYAYNGGKFNLYGGLFKYKTFWGGVDESVIWVESGDADYPWTVQGTTMK
;
A
#
# COMPACT_ATOMS: atom_id res chain seq x y z
N MET A 1 -44.11 -18.14 40.41
CA MET A 1 -45.20 -18.27 41.40
C MET A 1 -46.25 -19.28 40.93
N LYS A 2 -46.15 -20.52 41.43
CA LYS A 2 -47.25 -21.40 41.86
C LYS A 2 -46.59 -22.35 42.88
N LYS A 3 -46.70 -22.04 44.17
CA LYS A 3 -46.12 -22.84 45.26
C LYS A 3 -47.03 -24.05 45.49
N ILE A 4 -46.56 -25.26 45.22
CA ILE A 4 -47.21 -26.50 45.67
C ILE A 4 -46.36 -27.09 46.80
N LEU A 5 -46.95 -27.10 47.98
CA LEU A 5 -46.39 -27.55 49.24
C LEU A 5 -46.41 -29.08 49.29
N LEU A 6 -45.27 -29.76 49.48
CA LEU A 6 -45.24 -31.21 49.69
C LEU A 6 -45.01 -31.51 51.19
N MET A 7 -46.04 -32.04 51.84
CA MET A 7 -45.98 -32.58 53.20
C MET A 7 -45.21 -33.91 53.23
N ALA A 8 -44.37 -34.06 54.26
CA ALA A 8 -43.66 -35.28 54.62
C ALA A 8 -44.61 -36.32 55.25
N VAL A 9 -44.47 -37.60 54.91
CA VAL A 9 -44.97 -38.72 55.73
C VAL A 9 -44.00 -39.91 55.71
N VAL A 10 -43.87 -40.48 56.90
CA VAL A 10 -42.94 -41.48 57.45
C VAL A 10 -43.46 -42.92 57.25
N ALA A 11 -42.52 -43.82 56.92
CA ALA A 11 -42.37 -45.26 57.22
C ALA A 11 -43.53 -46.31 57.21
N PHE A 12 -43.22 -47.43 56.52
CA PHE A 12 -43.42 -48.87 56.86
C PHE A 12 -44.79 -49.57 56.82
N GLY A 13 -44.82 -50.76 56.16
CA GLY A 13 -45.60 -51.94 56.60
C GLY A 13 -46.47 -52.64 55.55
N MET A 14 -46.07 -53.85 55.12
CA MET A 14 -46.85 -54.79 54.29
C MET A 14 -48.15 -55.28 54.96
N LEU A 15 -49.24 -55.50 54.18
CA LEU A 15 -50.06 -56.74 54.12
C LEU A 15 -51.43 -56.60 53.39
N ALA A 16 -51.66 -57.53 52.45
CA ALA A 16 -52.90 -58.24 52.06
C ALA A 16 -54.23 -57.52 51.67
N THR A 17 -54.52 -57.60 50.36
CA THR A 17 -55.78 -57.91 49.62
C THR A 17 -57.19 -57.45 50.07
N ALA A 18 -57.85 -56.79 49.11
CA ALA A 18 -59.22 -57.01 48.58
C ALA A 18 -60.37 -56.00 48.90
N CYS A 19 -60.70 -55.22 47.86
CA CYS A 19 -62.01 -54.72 47.38
C CYS A 19 -62.96 -53.91 48.30
N SER A 20 -63.01 -52.59 48.09
CA SER A 20 -63.94 -51.90 47.15
C SER A 20 -64.52 -50.57 47.67
N LYS A 21 -64.46 -49.58 46.76
CA LYS A 21 -65.24 -48.33 46.62
C LYS A 21 -64.96 -47.13 47.55
N ASP A 22 -64.17 -46.22 46.98
CA ASP A 22 -64.47 -44.80 46.71
C ASP A 22 -65.09 -43.97 47.82
N GLU A 23 -64.23 -43.27 48.54
CA GLU A 23 -64.39 -41.83 48.76
C GLU A 23 -63.35 -41.06 47.93
N VAL A 24 -63.81 -39.96 47.34
CA VAL A 24 -63.13 -39.08 46.41
C VAL A 24 -61.82 -38.54 46.99
N ALA A 25 -60.70 -39.08 46.53
CA ALA A 25 -59.38 -38.51 46.73
C ALA A 25 -59.13 -37.43 45.66
N GLN A 26 -58.66 -36.25 46.07
CA GLN A 26 -58.03 -35.29 45.17
C GLN A 26 -56.93 -35.99 44.36
N PRO A 27 -56.62 -35.58 43.12
CA PRO A 27 -55.60 -36.27 42.32
C PRO A 27 -54.26 -36.14 43.04
N VAL A 28 -53.90 -37.18 43.80
CA VAL A 28 -52.54 -37.35 44.30
C VAL A 28 -51.73 -37.60 43.05
N ALA A 29 -50.83 -36.68 42.73
CA ALA A 29 -49.93 -36.87 41.61
C ALA A 29 -49.20 -38.21 41.82
N GLU A 30 -49.40 -39.16 40.90
CA GLU A 30 -48.81 -40.50 41.03
C GLU A 30 -47.30 -40.34 41.15
N LYS A 31 -46.70 -41.03 42.12
CA LYS A 31 -45.25 -41.04 42.31
C LYS A 31 -44.69 -42.41 41.96
N SER A 32 -43.58 -42.41 41.22
CA SER A 32 -42.79 -43.61 40.95
C SER A 32 -41.43 -43.49 41.61
N THR A 33 -40.95 -44.57 42.23
CA THR A 33 -39.61 -44.64 42.79
C THR A 33 -38.59 -44.87 41.67
N VAL A 34 -37.58 -44.01 41.62
CA VAL A 34 -36.38 -44.21 40.82
C VAL A 34 -35.28 -44.72 41.74
N THR A 35 -34.66 -45.84 41.36
CA THR A 35 -33.55 -46.42 42.10
C THR A 35 -32.24 -46.08 41.38
N PHE A 36 -31.38 -45.31 42.04
CA PHE A 36 -30.04 -44.99 41.55
C PHE A 36 -29.03 -46.00 42.10
N SER A 37 -28.35 -46.71 41.22
CA SER A 37 -27.16 -47.49 41.53
C SER A 37 -25.95 -46.59 41.32
N VAL A 38 -25.46 -45.97 42.39
CA VAL A 38 -24.36 -45.01 42.37
C VAL A 38 -23.04 -45.74 42.63
N ALA A 39 -22.01 -45.47 41.83
CA ALA A 39 -20.68 -46.04 42.02
C ALA A 39 -19.59 -45.00 41.77
N ALA A 40 -18.49 -45.02 42.52
CA ALA A 40 -17.23 -44.45 42.03
C ALA A 40 -16.63 -45.40 40.96
N PRO A 41 -15.61 -45.00 40.19
CA PRO A 41 -14.97 -45.90 39.21
C PRO A 41 -14.50 -47.21 39.87
N GLU A 42 -14.43 -48.30 39.11
CA GLU A 42 -13.93 -49.59 39.64
C GLU A 42 -12.39 -49.62 39.56
N LEU A 43 -11.76 -48.81 40.44
CA LEU A 43 -10.34 -48.45 40.50
C LEU A 43 -9.43 -49.68 40.71
N SER A 44 -8.34 -49.80 39.94
CA SER A 44 -7.30 -50.81 40.18
C SER A 44 -6.74 -50.70 41.61
N THR A 45 -6.32 -51.81 42.22
CA THR A 45 -5.73 -51.83 43.59
C THR A 45 -4.51 -50.91 43.66
N ARG A 46 -4.68 -49.72 44.24
CA ARG A 46 -3.69 -48.64 44.33
C ARG A 46 -3.50 -48.25 45.80
N ALA A 47 -2.40 -47.57 46.11
CA ALA A 47 -2.06 -47.13 47.48
C ALA A 47 -2.39 -45.66 47.78
N HIS A 48 -2.82 -44.92 46.76
CA HIS A 48 -3.19 -43.50 46.78
C HIS A 48 -4.27 -43.27 45.72
N GLY A 49 -5.33 -42.54 46.07
CA GLY A 49 -6.45 -42.27 45.16
C GLY A 49 -7.26 -43.52 44.80
N ASP A 50 -7.46 -44.41 45.77
CA ASP A 50 -8.29 -45.62 45.64
C ASP A 50 -9.79 -45.36 45.86
N GLY A 51 -10.17 -44.14 46.24
CA GLY A 51 -11.55 -43.73 46.49
C GLY A 51 -12.18 -44.30 47.76
N GLU A 52 -11.49 -45.12 48.54
CA GLU A 52 -12.09 -45.84 49.69
C GLU A 52 -12.45 -44.90 50.85
N SER A 53 -11.83 -43.72 50.93
CA SER A 53 -12.15 -42.69 51.91
C SER A 53 -13.55 -42.05 51.69
N ALA A 54 -14.05 -42.05 50.45
CA ALA A 54 -15.31 -41.41 50.06
C ALA A 54 -16.57 -42.21 50.48
N THR A 55 -16.79 -42.34 51.79
CA THR A 55 -17.85 -43.18 52.37
C THR A 55 -19.18 -42.45 52.59
N ALA A 56 -19.20 -41.12 52.58
CA ALA A 56 -20.41 -40.31 52.75
C ALA A 56 -20.92 -39.83 51.38
N LEU A 57 -22.15 -40.22 51.00
CA LEU A 57 -22.81 -39.76 49.78
C LEU A 57 -23.95 -38.79 50.13
N ALA A 58 -23.93 -37.60 49.56
CA ALA A 58 -25.02 -36.63 49.60
C ALA A 58 -25.63 -36.46 48.19
N TYR A 59 -26.91 -36.09 48.14
CA TYR A 59 -27.56 -35.78 46.88
C TYR A 59 -28.58 -34.65 47.01
N ALA A 60 -28.83 -33.95 45.91
CA ALA A 60 -29.83 -32.91 45.79
C ALA A 60 -30.65 -33.06 44.51
N VAL A 61 -31.95 -32.80 44.62
CA VAL A 61 -32.90 -32.92 43.50
C VAL A 61 -33.40 -31.54 43.12
N TYR A 62 -33.37 -31.23 41.84
CA TYR A 62 -33.83 -29.96 41.28
C TYR A 62 -34.98 -30.17 40.31
N ASN A 63 -35.91 -29.23 40.28
CA ASN A 63 -36.91 -29.16 39.21
C ASN A 63 -36.20 -28.70 37.93
N ARG A 64 -36.36 -29.44 36.83
CA ARG A 64 -35.67 -29.12 35.58
C ARG A 64 -36.13 -27.81 34.94
N ALA A 65 -37.42 -27.47 35.09
CA ALA A 65 -38.04 -26.32 34.42
C ALA A 65 -37.64 -24.98 35.02
N ASP A 66 -37.58 -24.86 36.35
CA ASP A 66 -37.25 -23.61 37.05
C ASP A 66 -35.94 -23.68 37.84
N LYS A 67 -35.21 -24.82 37.78
CA LYS A 67 -33.92 -25.07 38.43
C LYS A 67 -33.94 -24.97 39.96
N ALA A 68 -35.14 -24.94 40.57
CA ALA A 68 -35.29 -24.82 42.00
C ALA A 68 -34.85 -26.10 42.72
N LEU A 69 -34.03 -25.94 43.77
CA LEU A 69 -33.71 -27.03 44.70
C LEU A 69 -35.00 -27.49 45.40
N LEU A 70 -35.34 -28.77 45.23
CA LEU A 70 -36.55 -29.36 45.81
C LEU A 70 -36.28 -29.95 47.18
N PHE A 71 -35.26 -30.81 47.30
CA PHE A 71 -34.82 -31.39 48.56
C PHE A 71 -33.42 -32.01 48.44
N LYS A 72 -32.87 -32.41 49.59
CA LYS A 72 -31.56 -33.05 49.73
C LYS A 72 -31.71 -34.35 50.52
N GLY A 73 -30.78 -35.28 50.32
CA GLY A 73 -30.69 -36.50 51.10
C GLY A 73 -29.25 -37.00 51.20
N THR A 74 -29.08 -38.08 51.96
CA THR A 74 -27.78 -38.71 52.20
C THR A 74 -27.89 -40.22 52.07
N ALA A 75 -26.78 -40.87 51.77
CA ALA A 75 -26.57 -42.30 51.71
C ALA A 75 -25.13 -42.63 52.11
N THR A 76 -24.81 -43.92 52.22
CA THR A 76 -23.46 -44.39 52.56
C THR A 76 -22.91 -45.21 51.40
N MET A 77 -21.66 -44.95 51.04
CA MET A 77 -20.93 -45.76 50.07
C MET A 77 -20.26 -46.93 50.79
N SER A 78 -20.40 -48.13 50.24
CA SER A 78 -19.72 -49.34 50.69
C SER A 78 -19.11 -50.03 49.47
N ALA A 79 -17.81 -50.37 49.55
CA ALA A 79 -17.06 -50.92 48.41
C ALA A 79 -17.26 -50.08 47.14
N LEU A 80 -17.13 -48.75 47.29
CA LEU A 80 -17.28 -47.75 46.23
C LEU A 80 -18.68 -47.67 45.58
N LYS A 81 -19.72 -48.23 46.23
CA LYS A 81 -21.10 -48.29 45.69
C LYS A 81 -22.15 -47.86 46.72
N ALA A 82 -23.25 -47.28 46.25
CA ALA A 82 -24.44 -46.99 47.03
C ALA A 82 -25.71 -47.21 46.21
N THR A 83 -26.82 -47.49 46.90
CA THR A 83 -28.16 -47.51 46.31
C THR A 83 -28.97 -46.36 46.91
N VAL A 84 -29.51 -45.48 46.06
CA VAL A 84 -30.34 -44.35 46.48
C VAL A 84 -31.73 -44.48 45.85
N GLU A 85 -32.78 -44.54 46.66
CA GLU A 85 -34.16 -44.63 46.18
C GLU A 85 -34.90 -43.31 46.39
N ILE A 86 -35.38 -42.71 45.30
CA ILE A 86 -36.02 -41.39 45.31
C ILE A 86 -37.42 -41.48 44.68
N PRO A 87 -38.50 -41.11 45.39
CA PRO A 87 -39.84 -41.03 44.81
C PRO A 87 -40.04 -39.71 44.04
N PHE A 88 -40.28 -39.81 42.73
CA PHE A 88 -40.55 -38.68 41.83
C PHE A 88 -42.01 -38.63 41.39
N VAL A 89 -42.55 -37.44 41.14
CA VAL A 89 -43.89 -37.28 40.56
C VAL A 89 -43.87 -37.64 39.07
N ASN A 90 -44.82 -38.46 38.63
CA ASN A 90 -44.99 -38.87 37.24
C ASN A 90 -45.31 -37.66 36.34
N GLY A 91 -44.83 -37.66 35.10
CA GLY A 91 -45.02 -36.59 34.11
C GLY A 91 -44.13 -35.36 34.33
N MET A 92 -43.13 -35.45 35.22
CA MET A 92 -42.19 -34.36 35.52
C MET A 92 -40.76 -34.79 35.19
N THR A 93 -39.89 -33.81 34.96
CA THR A 93 -38.44 -33.98 34.73
C THR A 93 -37.63 -33.33 35.85
N TYR A 94 -36.50 -33.95 36.18
CA TYR A 94 -35.65 -33.56 37.32
C TYR A 94 -34.18 -33.61 36.93
N ASP A 95 -33.37 -32.78 37.59
CA ASP A 95 -31.91 -32.90 37.59
C ASP A 95 -31.48 -33.40 39.00
N VAL A 96 -30.45 -34.25 39.10
CA VAL A 96 -29.98 -34.83 40.38
C VAL A 96 -28.47 -34.67 40.50
N LEU A 97 -28.02 -34.00 41.56
CA LEU A 97 -26.60 -33.86 41.90
C LEU A 97 -26.22 -34.87 42.98
N PHE A 98 -25.18 -35.66 42.74
CA PHE A 98 -24.54 -36.55 43.71
C PHE A 98 -23.15 -36.00 44.08
N TRP A 99 -22.79 -36.08 45.37
CA TRP A 99 -21.48 -35.73 45.92
C TRP A 99 -21.06 -36.77 46.95
N ALA A 100 -19.96 -37.45 46.72
CA ALA A 100 -19.37 -38.44 47.62
C ALA A 100 -18.01 -37.95 48.13
N GLU A 101 -17.80 -38.03 49.44
CA GLU A 101 -16.61 -37.52 50.13
C GLU A 101 -16.33 -38.29 51.42
N ALA A 102 -15.21 -37.98 52.08
CA ALA A 102 -14.94 -38.44 53.43
C ALA A 102 -16.00 -37.90 54.43
N PRO A 103 -16.34 -38.65 55.49
CA PRO A 103 -17.27 -38.17 56.50
C PRO A 103 -16.70 -36.93 57.20
N ALA A 104 -17.58 -36.07 57.74
CA ALA A 104 -17.14 -34.94 58.54
C ALA A 104 -16.60 -35.41 59.92
N PRO A 105 -15.55 -34.78 60.47
CA PRO A 105 -14.91 -33.52 60.03
C PRO A 105 -13.72 -33.67 59.05
N GLU A 106 -13.43 -34.88 58.54
CA GLU A 106 -12.23 -35.15 57.73
C GLU A 106 -12.29 -34.55 56.31
N SER A 107 -13.49 -34.44 55.70
CA SER A 107 -13.63 -33.80 54.39
C SER A 107 -13.25 -32.30 54.43
N PRO A 108 -12.44 -31.81 53.47
CA PRO A 108 -12.09 -30.40 53.36
C PRO A 108 -13.13 -29.59 52.58
N TYR A 109 -14.22 -30.19 52.12
CA TYR A 109 -15.12 -29.58 51.14
C TYR A 109 -16.41 -29.02 51.75
N THR A 110 -16.93 -27.96 51.15
CA THR A 110 -18.26 -27.42 51.44
C THR A 110 -19.02 -27.29 50.13
N VAL A 111 -20.15 -28.00 50.02
CA VAL A 111 -21.05 -27.94 48.85
C VAL A 111 -22.09 -26.85 49.04
N ASP A 112 -22.13 -25.90 48.11
CA ASP A 112 -23.26 -24.97 47.92
C ASP A 112 -24.26 -25.61 46.95
N TRP A 113 -25.36 -26.12 47.51
CA TRP A 113 -26.39 -26.81 46.75
C TRP A 113 -27.25 -25.86 45.90
N ASP A 114 -27.37 -24.59 46.28
CA ASP A 114 -28.16 -23.63 45.50
C ASP A 114 -27.35 -23.19 44.27
N ALA A 115 -26.08 -22.83 44.48
CA ALA A 115 -25.13 -22.47 43.42
C ALA A 115 -24.64 -23.68 42.61
N LYS A 116 -24.79 -24.90 43.13
CA LYS A 116 -24.28 -26.16 42.56
C LYS A 116 -22.76 -26.13 42.39
N THR A 117 -22.08 -25.58 43.37
CA THR A 117 -20.62 -25.48 43.42
C THR A 117 -20.09 -26.16 44.67
N VAL A 118 -18.84 -26.62 44.64
CA VAL A 118 -18.11 -27.08 45.82
C VAL A 118 -16.83 -26.28 45.97
N GLY A 119 -16.42 -25.97 47.20
CA GLY A 119 -15.15 -25.31 47.48
C GLY A 119 -14.44 -25.91 48.68
N TYR A 120 -13.17 -25.57 48.85
CA TYR A 120 -12.45 -25.90 50.07
C TYR A 120 -12.98 -25.06 51.25
N THR A 121 -13.23 -25.68 52.38
CA THR A 121 -13.63 -25.01 53.64
C THR A 121 -12.57 -24.00 54.09
N ASN A 122 -11.28 -24.33 53.88
CA ASN A 122 -10.17 -23.39 54.02
C ASN A 122 -9.02 -23.75 53.06
N ALA A 123 -9.00 -23.13 51.88
CA ALA A 123 -7.99 -23.36 50.84
C ALA A 123 -6.55 -23.02 51.27
N ALA A 124 -6.35 -22.24 52.34
CA ALA A 124 -5.04 -21.82 52.83
C ALA A 124 -4.47 -22.73 53.93
N ALA A 125 -5.20 -23.77 54.35
CA ALA A 125 -4.81 -24.63 55.48
C ALA A 125 -5.19 -26.10 55.28
N LEU A 126 -5.06 -26.63 54.05
CA LEU A 126 -5.19 -28.06 53.80
C LEU A 126 -3.95 -28.78 54.36
N VAL A 127 -4.05 -30.05 54.74
CA VAL A 127 -2.90 -30.85 55.21
C VAL A 127 -2.35 -31.62 54.02
N SER A 128 -1.03 -31.59 53.81
CA SER A 128 -0.41 -32.40 52.74
C SER A 128 -0.66 -33.89 52.98
N ASN A 129 -0.76 -34.69 51.92
CA ASN A 129 -0.79 -36.16 51.98
C ASN A 129 -2.05 -36.77 52.64
N SER A 130 -3.21 -36.13 52.53
CA SER A 130 -4.48 -36.67 53.05
C SER A 130 -5.29 -37.38 51.94
N GLU A 131 -5.59 -38.66 52.15
CA GLU A 131 -6.50 -39.44 51.29
C GLU A 131 -7.98 -39.11 51.54
N ASP A 132 -8.31 -38.43 52.65
CA ASP A 132 -9.68 -37.96 52.92
C ASP A 132 -10.15 -36.89 51.94
N TYR A 133 -9.25 -36.40 51.07
CA TYR A 133 -9.51 -35.38 50.06
C TYR A 133 -9.97 -35.97 48.72
N ASP A 134 -9.90 -37.30 48.55
CA ASP A 134 -10.46 -38.00 47.38
C ASP A 134 -12.00 -37.97 47.47
N ALA A 135 -12.63 -37.31 46.49
CA ALA A 135 -14.07 -37.08 46.43
C ALA A 135 -14.59 -37.23 45.00
N PHE A 136 -15.89 -37.47 44.87
CA PHE A 136 -16.53 -37.75 43.59
C PHE A 136 -17.87 -37.02 43.45
N TYR A 137 -18.25 -36.70 42.22
CA TYR A 137 -19.52 -36.03 41.93
C TYR A 137 -20.16 -36.54 40.65
N TYR A 138 -21.46 -36.30 40.49
CA TYR A 138 -22.13 -36.43 39.20
C TYR A 138 -23.37 -35.55 39.17
N PHE A 139 -23.54 -34.75 38.12
CA PHE A 139 -24.76 -34.00 37.87
C PHE A 139 -25.56 -34.64 36.75
N LEU A 140 -26.56 -35.43 37.15
CA LEU A 140 -27.46 -36.12 36.24
C LEU A 140 -28.50 -35.13 35.71
N THR A 141 -28.49 -34.87 34.41
CA THR A 141 -29.46 -33.97 33.77
C THR A 141 -30.73 -34.72 33.35
N GLY A 142 -31.83 -34.02 33.14
CA GLY A 142 -33.06 -34.68 32.69
C GLY A 142 -33.03 -35.27 31.28
N ASP A 143 -31.93 -35.15 30.52
CA ASP A 143 -31.76 -35.91 29.27
C ASP A 143 -31.31 -37.33 29.57
N GLU A 144 -30.50 -37.49 30.62
CA GLU A 144 -30.08 -38.78 31.16
C GLU A 144 -31.13 -39.39 32.10
N LEU A 145 -31.99 -38.54 32.67
CA LEU A 145 -33.17 -38.89 33.47
C LEU A 145 -34.43 -38.30 32.81
N PRO A 146 -34.98 -38.95 31.76
CA PRO A 146 -36.14 -38.45 31.03
C PRO A 146 -37.39 -38.40 31.92
N GLU A 147 -38.50 -37.88 31.36
CA GLU A 147 -39.78 -37.76 32.07
C GLU A 147 -40.15 -39.06 32.81
N ILE A 148 -40.44 -38.92 34.11
CA ILE A 148 -40.78 -40.07 34.95
C ILE A 148 -42.18 -40.56 34.58
N THR A 149 -42.28 -41.72 33.96
CA THR A 149 -43.56 -42.34 33.57
C THR A 149 -43.85 -43.64 34.33
N GLY A 150 -42.89 -44.11 35.13
CA GLY A 150 -42.98 -45.33 35.94
C GLY A 150 -41.67 -45.60 36.71
N PRO A 151 -41.60 -46.68 37.51
CA PRO A 151 -40.38 -47.06 38.20
C PRO A 151 -39.24 -47.38 37.23
N VAL A 152 -38.04 -46.87 37.51
CA VAL A 152 -36.85 -47.10 36.69
C VAL A 152 -35.60 -47.20 37.56
N THR A 153 -34.66 -48.04 37.14
CA THR A 153 -33.33 -48.12 37.74
C THR A 153 -32.33 -47.37 36.87
N LYS A 154 -31.55 -46.47 37.46
CA LYS A 154 -30.50 -45.71 36.76
C LYS A 154 -29.15 -45.99 37.38
N THR A 155 -28.18 -46.39 36.58
CA THR A 155 -26.77 -46.48 37.01
C THR A 155 -26.12 -45.10 36.88
N VAL A 156 -25.39 -44.68 37.90
CA VAL A 156 -24.64 -43.42 37.94
C VAL A 156 -23.21 -43.74 38.34
N VAL A 157 -22.25 -43.38 37.50
CA VAL A 157 -20.83 -43.49 37.82
C VAL A 157 -20.29 -42.09 38.09
N LEU A 158 -19.83 -41.87 39.32
CA LEU A 158 -19.30 -40.59 39.79
C LEU A 158 -17.93 -40.29 39.18
N LYS A 159 -17.57 -39.01 39.15
CA LYS A 159 -16.33 -38.47 38.55
C LYS A 159 -15.53 -37.69 39.59
N ARG A 160 -14.21 -37.63 39.43
CA ARG A 160 -13.36 -36.78 40.27
C ARG A 160 -13.42 -35.32 39.80
N PRO A 161 -13.50 -34.34 40.72
CA PRO A 161 -13.40 -32.92 40.37
C PRO A 161 -11.95 -32.38 40.33
N PHE A 162 -10.94 -33.24 40.45
CA PHE A 162 -9.54 -32.83 40.64
C PHE A 162 -8.52 -33.59 39.80
N ALA A 163 -7.31 -33.02 39.74
CA ALA A 163 -6.06 -33.70 39.43
C ALA A 163 -5.37 -34.15 40.74
N GLN A 164 -4.57 -35.21 40.68
CA GLN A 164 -3.64 -35.56 41.75
C GLN A 164 -2.24 -35.06 41.41
N LEU A 165 -1.65 -34.27 42.28
CA LEU A 165 -0.30 -33.73 42.18
C LEU A 165 0.64 -34.55 43.06
N ASN A 166 1.58 -35.24 42.43
CA ASN A 166 2.60 -36.06 43.08
C ASN A 166 3.96 -35.39 42.95
N ILE A 167 4.73 -35.38 44.04
CA ILE A 167 6.13 -34.94 44.06
C ILE A 167 6.95 -36.12 44.54
N ALA A 168 7.87 -36.62 43.72
CA ALA A 168 8.68 -37.79 44.03
C ALA A 168 10.13 -37.61 43.58
N THR A 169 11.07 -38.26 44.25
CA THR A 169 12.50 -38.06 44.00
C THR A 169 13.27 -39.36 43.92
N ASN A 170 14.33 -39.41 43.14
CA ASN A 170 15.20 -40.60 43.04
C ASN A 170 16.49 -40.48 43.87
N ASP A 171 16.67 -39.40 44.63
CA ASP A 171 17.93 -39.03 45.27
C ASP A 171 17.87 -38.94 46.80
N THR A 172 16.92 -39.65 47.43
CA THR A 172 16.78 -39.66 48.90
C THR A 172 18.02 -40.21 49.61
N ALA A 173 18.70 -41.20 49.01
CA ALA A 173 19.91 -41.81 49.57
C ALA A 173 21.13 -40.87 49.46
N GLU A 174 21.27 -40.18 48.33
CA GLU A 174 22.30 -39.16 48.09
C GLU A 174 22.10 -37.93 48.97
N ALA A 175 20.84 -37.51 49.16
CA ALA A 175 20.47 -36.44 50.09
C ALA A 175 20.87 -36.79 51.53
N ALA A 176 20.61 -38.03 51.97
CA ALA A 176 20.98 -38.50 53.30
C ALA A 176 22.50 -38.53 53.52
N GLN A 177 23.29 -38.91 52.50
CA GLN A 177 24.76 -38.84 52.54
C GLN A 177 25.27 -37.41 52.68
N SER A 178 24.51 -36.44 52.16
CA SER A 178 24.78 -35.00 52.27
C SER A 178 24.21 -34.37 53.55
N GLY A 179 23.66 -35.18 54.47
CA GLY A 179 23.12 -34.76 55.76
C GLY A 179 21.67 -34.26 55.73
N LEU A 180 20.93 -34.43 54.62
CA LEU A 180 19.52 -34.08 54.52
C LEU A 180 18.64 -35.35 54.58
N VAL A 181 17.83 -35.48 55.63
CA VAL A 181 16.79 -36.53 55.72
C VAL A 181 15.44 -35.83 55.75
N VAL A 182 14.68 -35.88 54.66
CA VAL A 182 13.35 -35.23 54.60
C VAL A 182 12.38 -35.95 55.54
N GLU A 183 11.84 -35.23 56.53
CA GLU A 183 10.82 -35.70 57.46
C GLU A 183 9.44 -35.11 57.16
N ASN A 184 9.35 -33.79 56.91
CA ASN A 184 8.08 -33.12 56.62
C ASN A 184 8.12 -32.34 55.31
N VAL A 185 6.97 -32.24 54.65
CA VAL A 185 6.74 -31.55 53.37
C VAL A 185 5.54 -30.62 53.42
N ALA A 186 5.54 -29.56 52.63
CA ALA A 186 4.41 -28.67 52.38
C ALA A 186 4.36 -28.27 50.90
N VAL A 187 3.18 -27.97 50.36
CA VAL A 187 2.99 -27.58 48.95
C VAL A 187 2.10 -26.36 48.86
N GLU A 188 2.55 -25.32 48.17
CA GLU A 188 1.73 -24.16 47.80
C GLU A 188 1.54 -24.14 46.28
N VAL A 189 0.31 -23.99 45.82
CA VAL A 189 -0.04 -23.98 44.40
C VAL A 189 -0.75 -22.69 44.06
N THR A 190 -0.15 -21.88 43.18
CA THR A 190 -0.76 -20.64 42.67
C THR A 190 -1.34 -20.87 41.26
N ASN A 191 -2.28 -20.01 40.86
CA ASN A 191 -3.12 -20.20 39.67
C ASN A 191 -4.00 -21.47 39.75
N ALA A 192 -4.34 -21.91 40.96
CA ALA A 192 -5.21 -23.07 41.21
C ALA A 192 -6.65 -22.64 41.49
N TYR A 193 -7.61 -23.46 41.06
CA TYR A 193 -9.01 -23.27 41.40
C TYR A 193 -9.26 -23.54 42.88
N THR A 194 -10.07 -22.68 43.51
CA THR A 194 -10.48 -22.84 44.93
C THR A 194 -11.91 -23.33 45.06
N GLN A 195 -12.66 -23.34 43.96
CA GLN A 195 -14.02 -23.85 43.82
C GLN A 195 -14.17 -24.65 42.53
N PHE A 196 -15.22 -25.44 42.43
CA PHE A 196 -15.55 -26.28 41.30
C PHE A 196 -17.06 -26.24 41.04
N ASP A 197 -17.43 -26.03 39.79
CA ASP A 197 -18.82 -26.03 39.33
C ASP A 197 -19.25 -27.47 39.02
N LEU A 198 -20.21 -27.96 39.80
CA LEU A 198 -20.67 -29.34 39.74
C LEU A 198 -21.60 -29.58 38.55
N VAL A 199 -22.08 -28.53 37.87
CA VAL A 199 -22.89 -28.64 36.65
C VAL A 199 -22.00 -28.69 35.42
N THR A 200 -21.09 -27.72 35.27
CA THR A 200 -20.23 -27.61 34.08
C THR A 200 -19.02 -28.54 34.14
N GLY A 201 -18.64 -29.00 35.33
CA GLY A 201 -17.46 -29.85 35.53
C GLY A 201 -16.14 -29.10 35.39
N ASN A 202 -16.15 -27.80 35.63
CA ASN A 202 -14.99 -26.91 35.52
C ASN A 202 -14.66 -26.24 36.85
N GLY A 203 -13.38 -25.95 37.05
CA GLY A 203 -12.94 -25.15 38.19
C GLY A 203 -13.36 -23.68 38.08
N VAL A 204 -13.48 -23.03 39.23
CA VAL A 204 -13.92 -21.63 39.37
C VAL A 204 -12.85 -20.86 40.18
N ASN A 205 -12.56 -19.62 39.78
CA ASN A 205 -11.59 -18.72 40.42
C ASN A 205 -10.15 -19.26 40.47
N ALA A 206 -9.39 -19.23 39.36
CA ALA A 206 -7.95 -19.53 39.37
C ALA A 206 -7.07 -18.27 39.47
N SER A 207 -7.51 -17.15 38.90
CA SER A 207 -6.69 -15.95 38.71
C SER A 207 -6.30 -15.31 40.04
N ASN A 208 -4.99 -15.32 40.34
CA ASN A 208 -4.39 -14.76 41.56
C ASN A 208 -4.86 -15.41 42.88
N THR A 209 -5.44 -16.60 42.82
CA THR A 209 -5.79 -17.42 44.00
C THR A 209 -4.88 -18.65 44.07
N GLY A 210 -4.70 -19.19 45.28
CA GLY A 210 -3.84 -20.35 45.51
C GLY A 210 -4.39 -21.30 46.56
N VAL A 211 -3.88 -22.53 46.55
CA VAL A 211 -4.20 -23.59 47.49
C VAL A 211 -2.92 -23.94 48.25
N THR A 212 -3.02 -24.00 49.58
CA THR A 212 -1.89 -24.31 50.46
C THR A 212 -2.14 -25.62 51.20
N PHE A 213 -1.28 -26.60 50.93
CA PHE A 213 -1.10 -27.83 51.68
C PHE A 213 0.03 -27.62 52.70
N THR A 214 -0.37 -27.46 53.96
CA THR A 214 0.48 -27.23 55.12
C THR A 214 1.37 -28.43 55.43
N SER A 215 2.36 -28.19 56.31
CA SER A 215 3.39 -29.16 56.63
C SER A 215 2.82 -30.45 57.23
N ALA A 216 3.14 -31.58 56.63
CA ALA A 216 2.85 -32.93 57.11
C ALA A 216 4.06 -33.84 56.91
N PRO A 217 4.14 -35.01 57.57
CA PRO A 217 5.17 -36.00 57.29
C PRO A 217 5.24 -36.30 55.79
N LYS A 218 6.46 -36.46 55.27
CA LYS A 218 6.64 -36.85 53.86
C LYS A 218 5.90 -38.15 53.58
N GLN A 219 5.45 -38.29 52.35
CA GLN A 219 4.80 -39.51 51.91
C GLN A 219 5.80 -40.68 51.90
N GLY A 220 5.27 -41.91 51.93
CA GLY A 220 6.04 -43.14 51.77
C GLY A 220 5.60 -43.92 50.54
N GLY A 221 6.45 -44.84 50.08
CA GLY A 221 6.22 -45.64 48.89
C GLY A 221 6.97 -45.12 47.66
N THR A 222 6.80 -45.80 46.53
CA THR A 222 7.45 -45.46 45.27
C THR A 222 6.45 -45.32 44.12
N ILE A 223 6.73 -44.42 43.19
CA ILE A 223 6.01 -44.27 41.92
C ILE A 223 6.96 -44.48 40.73
N LEU A 224 6.41 -44.81 39.56
CA LEU A 224 7.17 -45.07 38.32
C LEU A 224 8.32 -46.07 38.48
N SER A 225 8.17 -47.02 39.41
CA SER A 225 9.14 -48.07 39.77
C SER A 225 10.49 -47.62 40.36
N SER A 226 10.78 -46.31 40.45
CA SER A 226 12.12 -45.84 40.87
C SER A 226 12.18 -44.51 41.63
N TYR A 227 11.05 -43.83 41.88
CA TYR A 227 11.03 -42.55 42.60
C TYR A 227 10.32 -42.70 43.96
N ASP A 228 10.98 -42.28 45.03
CA ASP A 228 10.40 -42.20 46.37
C ASP A 228 9.40 -41.05 46.46
N LEU A 229 8.17 -41.35 46.86
CA LEU A 229 7.08 -40.37 46.93
C LEU A 229 7.30 -39.44 48.14
N LEU A 230 7.28 -38.13 47.90
CA LEU A 230 7.44 -37.11 48.95
C LEU A 230 6.12 -36.43 49.30
N ALA A 231 5.27 -36.13 48.31
CA ALA A 231 3.96 -35.54 48.52
C ALA A 231 2.90 -36.02 47.52
N VAL A 232 1.64 -36.12 47.96
CA VAL A 232 0.43 -36.44 47.18
C VAL A 232 -0.68 -35.47 47.59
N ASN A 233 -1.20 -34.67 46.66
CA ASN A 233 -2.22 -33.66 46.94
C ASN A 233 -3.29 -33.61 45.84
N TYR A 234 -4.52 -33.19 46.19
CA TYR A 234 -5.67 -33.15 45.28
C TYR A 234 -6.10 -31.71 44.97
N LEU A 235 -6.09 -31.34 43.67
CA LEU A 235 -6.32 -29.97 43.19
C LEU A 235 -7.55 -29.90 42.28
N PHE A 236 -8.50 -29.01 42.55
CA PHE A 236 -9.59 -28.75 41.61
C PHE A 236 -9.05 -28.33 40.22
N THR A 237 -9.57 -28.96 39.17
CA THR A 237 -9.16 -28.76 37.77
C THR A 237 -10.34 -28.96 36.83
N GLY A 238 -10.31 -28.36 35.65
CA GLY A 238 -11.30 -28.59 34.59
C GLY A 238 -10.97 -29.76 33.68
N GLY A 239 -11.82 -30.01 32.68
CA GLY A 239 -11.55 -31.00 31.63
C GLY A 239 -10.35 -30.67 30.74
N GLU A 240 -10.03 -29.38 30.60
CA GLU A 240 -8.87 -28.89 29.86
C GLU A 240 -7.61 -28.83 30.73
N LYS A 241 -6.43 -28.92 30.09
CA LYS A 241 -5.14 -28.74 30.77
C LYS A 241 -5.00 -27.30 31.25
N GLN A 242 -4.69 -27.13 32.53
CA GLN A 242 -4.36 -25.84 33.12
C GLN A 242 -2.89 -25.82 33.56
N LEU A 243 -2.25 -24.65 33.51
CA LEU A 243 -0.88 -24.47 34.00
C LEU A 243 -0.91 -23.80 35.38
N VAL A 244 -0.32 -24.45 36.38
CA VAL A 244 -0.18 -23.94 37.76
C VAL A 244 1.29 -23.75 38.14
N ASN A 245 1.57 -22.93 39.16
CA ASN A 245 2.92 -22.88 39.73
C ASN A 245 2.92 -23.55 41.10
N VAL A 246 3.88 -24.45 41.31
CA VAL A 246 4.00 -25.29 42.51
C VAL A 246 5.25 -24.89 43.28
N LYS A 247 5.09 -24.54 44.55
CA LYS A 247 6.17 -24.34 45.50
C LYS A 247 6.17 -25.48 46.51
N PHE A 248 7.20 -26.31 46.45
CA PHE A 248 7.42 -27.46 47.33
C PHE A 248 8.38 -27.07 48.45
N THR A 249 8.01 -27.29 49.70
CA THR A 249 8.86 -27.04 50.87
C THR A 249 9.14 -28.34 51.60
N TYR A 250 10.38 -28.61 51.98
CA TYR A 250 10.76 -29.81 52.74
C TYR A 250 11.75 -29.50 53.87
N THR A 251 11.66 -30.28 54.95
CA THR A 251 12.45 -30.09 56.20
C THR A 251 12.90 -31.43 56.76
N ASP A 252 13.95 -31.42 57.59
CA ASP A 252 14.51 -32.58 58.27
C ASP A 252 13.97 -32.82 59.69
N GLY A 253 12.93 -32.08 60.09
CA GLY A 253 12.28 -32.22 61.39
C GLY A 253 12.97 -31.48 62.55
N ASP A 254 14.15 -30.88 62.37
CA ASP A 254 14.81 -30.10 63.42
C ASP A 254 14.26 -28.66 63.49
N THR A 255 13.41 -28.41 64.48
CA THR A 255 12.84 -27.07 64.75
C THR A 255 13.70 -26.23 65.70
N THR A 256 14.87 -26.72 66.11
CA THR A 256 15.75 -26.06 67.07
C THR A 256 17.06 -25.61 66.44
N THR A 257 17.25 -24.28 66.39
CA THR A 257 18.52 -23.61 66.03
C THR A 257 18.74 -23.33 64.54
N GLY A 258 17.70 -22.82 63.86
CA GLY A 258 17.84 -21.71 62.90
C GLY A 258 18.67 -21.86 61.62
N GLY A 259 19.32 -23.00 61.37
CA GLY A 259 20.10 -23.27 60.16
C GLY A 259 19.21 -23.72 59.00
N ASN A 260 18.44 -24.78 59.22
CA ASN A 260 17.61 -25.41 58.20
C ASN A 260 16.23 -24.74 58.13
N ALA A 261 16.20 -23.50 57.64
CA ALA A 261 14.99 -22.92 57.11
C ALA A 261 14.48 -23.82 55.98
N GLY A 262 13.19 -24.18 56.00
CA GLY A 262 12.59 -25.14 55.05
C GLY A 262 13.07 -24.87 53.62
N ARG A 263 13.68 -25.88 53.01
CA ARG A 263 14.22 -25.81 51.66
C ARG A 263 13.05 -25.79 50.70
N THR A 264 13.10 -24.91 49.70
CA THR A 264 12.01 -24.70 48.76
C THR A 264 12.46 -24.96 47.33
N ALA A 265 11.67 -25.73 46.59
CA ALA A 265 11.79 -25.86 45.14
C ALA A 265 10.53 -25.28 44.47
N GLU A 266 10.70 -24.56 43.37
CA GLU A 266 9.60 -23.96 42.62
C GLU A 266 9.55 -24.54 41.20
N TYR A 267 8.36 -24.97 40.79
CA TYR A 267 8.08 -25.54 39.48
C TYR A 267 6.99 -24.68 38.82
N ASN A 268 7.37 -23.96 37.77
CA ASN A 268 6.49 -23.05 37.05
C ASN A 268 5.83 -23.76 35.87
N SER A 269 4.62 -23.33 35.50
CA SER A 269 3.88 -23.86 34.35
C SER A 269 3.66 -25.39 34.39
N VAL A 270 3.34 -25.92 35.56
CA VAL A 270 3.04 -27.35 35.77
C VAL A 270 1.66 -27.66 35.18
N PRO A 271 1.53 -28.55 34.18
CA PRO A 271 0.24 -28.95 33.65
C PRO A 271 -0.51 -29.85 34.64
N VAL A 272 -1.75 -29.48 34.96
CA VAL A 272 -2.69 -30.30 35.72
C VAL A 272 -4.03 -30.37 35.00
N GLN A 273 -4.69 -31.52 35.08
CA GLN A 273 -5.94 -31.80 34.37
C GLN A 273 -6.81 -32.76 35.17
N ARG A 274 -8.13 -32.58 35.12
CA ARG A 274 -9.09 -33.41 35.86
C ARG A 274 -8.94 -34.87 35.46
N ASN A 275 -8.89 -35.76 36.46
CA ASN A 275 -8.70 -37.20 36.28
C ASN A 275 -7.30 -37.61 35.76
N TYR A 276 -6.29 -36.74 35.84
CA TYR A 276 -4.89 -37.07 35.58
C TYR A 276 -4.05 -37.01 36.87
N ARG A 277 -2.93 -37.73 36.85
CA ARG A 277 -1.85 -37.60 37.83
C ARG A 277 -0.74 -36.78 37.20
N THR A 278 -0.38 -35.69 37.85
CA THR A 278 0.80 -34.90 37.48
C THR A 278 1.93 -35.27 38.43
N ASN A 279 2.96 -35.92 37.91
CA ASN A 279 4.13 -36.35 38.67
C ASN A 279 5.29 -35.39 38.40
N ILE A 280 5.69 -34.62 39.42
CA ILE A 280 6.95 -33.87 39.42
C ILE A 280 8.03 -34.80 39.96
N ILE A 281 8.93 -35.24 39.08
CA ILE A 281 9.92 -36.28 39.36
C ILE A 281 11.33 -35.84 39.01
N GLY A 282 12.34 -36.34 39.70
CA GLY A 282 13.74 -36.02 39.39
C GLY A 282 14.66 -36.22 40.58
N SER A 283 15.82 -35.57 40.55
CA SER A 283 16.75 -35.50 41.68
C SER A 283 16.48 -34.23 42.50
N LEU A 284 15.30 -34.17 43.11
CA LEU A 284 14.70 -32.95 43.65
C LEU A 284 15.37 -32.43 44.94
N LEU A 285 16.15 -33.26 45.65
CA LEU A 285 16.74 -32.91 46.94
C LEU A 285 18.20 -32.47 46.84
N THR A 286 18.90 -32.92 45.80
CA THR A 286 20.34 -32.70 45.59
C THR A 286 20.66 -31.87 44.35
N SER A 287 19.75 -31.79 43.36
CA SER A 287 19.96 -31.06 42.09
C SER A 287 18.67 -30.47 41.53
N GLU A 288 18.26 -29.30 42.05
CA GLU A 288 16.95 -28.65 41.77
C GLU A 288 16.66 -28.38 40.28
N GLY A 289 17.67 -28.34 39.40
CA GLY A 289 17.50 -28.16 37.95
C GLY A 289 17.25 -29.43 37.13
N ASN A 290 17.29 -30.62 37.75
CA ASN A 290 17.12 -31.90 37.05
C ASN A 290 15.78 -32.57 37.44
N PHE A 291 14.70 -32.08 36.83
CA PHE A 291 13.36 -32.62 37.02
C PHE A 291 12.63 -32.82 35.68
N ASN A 292 11.64 -33.69 35.68
CA ASN A 292 10.68 -33.89 34.60
C ASN A 292 9.26 -33.77 35.17
N ILE A 293 8.31 -33.40 34.33
CA ILE A 293 6.88 -33.42 34.66
C ILE A 293 6.22 -34.44 33.75
N GLU A 294 5.72 -35.51 34.35
CA GLU A 294 4.99 -36.55 33.64
C GLU A 294 3.52 -36.48 34.01
N ILE A 295 2.66 -36.39 33.00
CA ILE A 295 1.21 -36.43 33.18
C ILE A 295 0.70 -37.80 32.74
N GLU A 296 0.24 -38.60 33.68
CA GLU A 296 -0.32 -39.92 33.42
C GLU A 296 -1.85 -39.88 33.51
N GLU A 297 -2.53 -40.73 32.72
CA GLU A 297 -3.97 -41.02 32.84
C GLU A 297 -4.24 -41.80 34.13
N GLY A 298 -4.13 -41.05 35.22
CA GLY A 298 -3.75 -41.57 36.50
C GLY A 298 -4.88 -42.23 37.27
N PHE A 299 -6.09 -42.28 36.71
CA PHE A 299 -7.28 -42.85 37.30
C PHE A 299 -8.04 -43.60 36.19
N ASP A 300 -7.74 -44.88 36.01
CA ASP A 300 -8.47 -45.72 35.06
C ASP A 300 -9.98 -45.68 35.38
N GLY A 301 -10.80 -45.34 34.38
CA GLY A 301 -12.23 -45.65 34.39
C GLY A 301 -13.24 -44.50 34.51
N GLU A 302 -13.02 -43.29 34.00
CA GLU A 302 -14.19 -42.43 33.73
C GLU A 302 -14.96 -42.99 32.51
N PRO A 303 -16.26 -43.35 32.62
CA PRO A 303 -17.08 -43.85 31.50
C PRO A 303 -17.40 -42.82 30.41
N GLY A 304 -16.79 -41.63 30.46
CA GLY A 304 -17.05 -40.51 29.55
C GLY A 304 -15.81 -39.94 28.85
N HIS A 305 -14.61 -40.50 29.09
CA HIS A 305 -13.38 -40.07 28.42
C HIS A 305 -12.70 -41.19 27.59
N LYS A 306 -13.48 -42.20 27.16
CA LYS A 306 -13.15 -42.93 25.92
C LYS A 306 -13.67 -42.10 24.76
N TYR A 307 -12.77 -41.42 24.05
CA TYR A 307 -13.05 -41.11 22.65
C TYR A 307 -13.43 -42.42 21.96
N GLU A 308 -14.46 -42.40 21.12
CA GLU A 308 -14.74 -43.56 20.28
C GLU A 308 -13.48 -43.81 19.44
N VAL A 309 -12.75 -44.88 19.78
CA VAL A 309 -11.60 -45.35 19.01
C VAL A 309 -12.15 -46.26 17.93
N VAL A 310 -12.09 -45.80 16.68
CA VAL A 310 -12.60 -46.54 15.53
C VAL A 310 -11.43 -47.03 14.69
N SER A 311 -11.26 -48.34 14.64
CA SER A 311 -10.39 -48.97 13.65
C SER A 311 -11.05 -48.97 12.28
N VAL A 312 -10.31 -48.63 11.23
CA VAL A 312 -10.81 -48.61 9.84
C VAL A 312 -9.80 -49.24 8.88
N ALA A 313 -10.28 -49.96 7.87
CA ALA A 313 -9.44 -50.61 6.85
C ALA A 313 -9.77 -50.14 5.42
N THR A 314 -10.81 -49.33 5.25
CA THR A 314 -11.25 -48.84 3.93
C THR A 314 -11.53 -47.34 3.92
N ALA A 315 -11.47 -46.73 2.74
CA ALA A 315 -11.76 -45.30 2.55
C ALA A 315 -13.17 -44.90 3.02
N GLN A 316 -14.16 -45.78 2.79
CA GLN A 316 -15.53 -45.54 3.21
C GLN A 316 -15.67 -45.59 4.74
N GLU A 317 -15.01 -46.54 5.40
CA GLU A 317 -14.99 -46.62 6.87
C GLU A 317 -14.29 -45.40 7.48
N LEU A 318 -13.16 -44.98 6.92
CA LEU A 318 -12.46 -43.76 7.32
C LEU A 318 -13.36 -42.52 7.21
N GLN A 319 -14.00 -42.31 6.06
CA GLN A 319 -14.91 -41.17 5.88
C GLN A 319 -16.14 -41.25 6.81
N ASN A 320 -16.66 -42.45 7.07
CA ASN A 320 -17.77 -42.66 8.01
C ASN A 320 -17.36 -42.33 9.45
N ALA A 321 -16.18 -42.75 9.88
CA ALA A 321 -15.65 -42.45 11.21
C ALA A 321 -15.36 -40.94 11.38
N VAL A 322 -14.89 -40.27 10.32
CA VAL A 322 -14.79 -38.80 10.29
C VAL A 322 -16.15 -38.14 10.44
N ASN A 323 -17.16 -38.61 9.68
CA ASN A 323 -18.51 -38.06 9.74
C ASN A 323 -19.22 -38.33 11.08
N SER A 324 -18.91 -39.43 11.77
CA SER A 324 -19.48 -39.74 13.10
C SER A 324 -18.86 -38.91 14.22
N GLY A 325 -17.76 -38.20 13.97
CA GLY A 325 -17.05 -37.47 15.00
C GLY A 325 -16.32 -38.39 15.99
N ALA A 326 -15.82 -39.54 15.52
CA ALA A 326 -14.96 -40.41 16.31
C ALA A 326 -13.79 -39.60 16.88
N GLY A 327 -13.47 -39.75 18.16
CA GLY A 327 -12.41 -38.95 18.75
C GLY A 327 -11.00 -39.47 18.43
N GLU A 328 -10.86 -40.77 18.16
CA GLU A 328 -9.63 -41.35 17.59
C GLU A 328 -9.97 -42.36 16.48
N ILE A 329 -9.31 -42.24 15.35
CA ILE A 329 -9.42 -43.17 14.22
C ILE A 329 -8.05 -43.82 14.02
N ILE A 330 -8.02 -45.15 13.96
CA ILE A 330 -6.80 -45.94 13.76
C ILE A 330 -6.90 -46.66 12.42
N LEU A 331 -5.91 -46.49 11.54
CA LEU A 331 -5.84 -47.28 10.31
C LEU A 331 -5.31 -48.69 10.60
N GLU A 332 -6.00 -49.71 10.10
CA GLU A 332 -5.55 -51.12 10.20
C GLU A 332 -4.78 -51.58 8.96
N ASP A 333 -5.00 -50.94 7.81
CA ASP A 333 -4.40 -51.29 6.52
C ASP A 333 -4.09 -50.03 5.70
N ASP A 334 -3.31 -50.18 4.63
CA ASP A 334 -3.13 -49.15 3.62
C ASP A 334 -4.47 -48.88 2.91
N ILE A 335 -4.83 -47.61 2.75
CA ILE A 335 -6.10 -47.20 2.14
C ILE A 335 -5.86 -46.43 0.85
N VAL A 336 -6.58 -46.82 -0.21
CA VAL A 336 -6.64 -46.08 -1.47
C VAL A 336 -7.84 -45.13 -1.46
N LEU A 337 -7.60 -43.86 -1.73
CA LEU A 337 -8.58 -42.78 -1.77
C LEU A 337 -8.82 -42.33 -3.22
N ASP A 338 -10.04 -42.51 -3.72
CA ASP A 338 -10.48 -41.94 -5.02
C ASP A 338 -11.04 -40.51 -4.89
N GLY A 339 -11.31 -40.07 -3.65
CA GLY A 339 -11.80 -38.73 -3.31
C GLY A 339 -11.24 -38.25 -1.97
N PRO A 340 -11.36 -36.94 -1.64
CA PRO A 340 -10.83 -36.39 -0.40
C PRO A 340 -11.51 -36.99 0.83
N ILE A 341 -10.76 -37.17 1.92
CA ILE A 341 -11.35 -37.28 3.26
C ILE A 341 -11.71 -35.87 3.72
N VAL A 342 -13.00 -35.63 3.94
CA VAL A 342 -13.54 -34.30 4.28
C VAL A 342 -13.97 -34.24 5.74
N PHE A 343 -13.36 -33.32 6.47
CA PHE A 343 -13.79 -32.87 7.81
C PHE A 343 -14.60 -31.58 7.60
N GLY A 344 -15.92 -31.68 7.49
CA GLY A 344 -16.74 -30.51 7.11
C GLY A 344 -18.24 -30.74 7.05
N THR A 345 -18.76 -31.71 7.82
CA THR A 345 -20.17 -32.14 7.79
C THR A 345 -20.88 -32.01 9.15
N PHE A 346 -20.19 -31.54 10.20
CA PHE A 346 -20.78 -31.38 11.53
C PHE A 346 -21.79 -30.22 11.56
N THR A 347 -22.98 -30.46 12.10
CA THR A 347 -23.98 -29.40 12.29
C THR A 347 -23.58 -28.48 13.45
N ARG A 348 -24.04 -27.21 13.46
CA ARG A 348 -23.63 -26.20 14.47
C ARG A 348 -23.91 -26.60 15.93
N ALA A 349 -24.77 -27.61 16.18
CA ALA A 349 -24.99 -28.18 17.51
C ALA A 349 -23.93 -29.24 17.90
N GLU A 350 -23.42 -30.01 16.94
CA GLU A 350 -22.35 -31.03 17.13
C GLU A 350 -20.96 -30.37 17.18
N VAL A 351 -20.80 -29.22 16.53
CA VAL A 351 -19.59 -28.40 16.54
C VAL A 351 -19.26 -27.86 17.94
N ALA A 352 -20.27 -27.55 18.78
CA ALA A 352 -20.03 -27.07 20.14
C ALA A 352 -19.41 -28.13 21.07
N GLU A 353 -19.70 -29.42 20.86
CA GLU A 353 -19.01 -30.53 21.55
C GLU A 353 -17.69 -30.92 20.85
N THR A 354 -17.60 -30.72 19.52
CA THR A 354 -16.43 -31.13 18.74
C THR A 354 -15.24 -30.15 18.82
N ILE A 355 -15.50 -28.85 19.02
CA ILE A 355 -14.46 -27.83 19.28
C ILE A 355 -13.76 -28.07 20.63
N VAL A 356 -14.44 -28.71 21.59
CA VAL A 356 -13.96 -28.98 22.96
C VAL A 356 -13.18 -30.31 23.06
N ARG A 357 -13.00 -31.05 21.95
CA ARG A 357 -12.25 -32.33 21.93
C ARG A 357 -11.14 -32.36 20.87
N PRO A 358 -10.02 -33.06 21.14
CA PRO A 358 -9.04 -33.42 20.13
C PRO A 358 -9.62 -34.52 19.22
N PHE A 359 -9.53 -34.32 17.91
CA PHE A 359 -9.82 -35.32 16.88
C PHE A 359 -8.49 -35.94 16.43
N ILE A 360 -8.33 -37.25 16.57
CA ILE A 360 -7.06 -37.93 16.28
C ILE A 360 -7.23 -38.88 15.09
N LEU A 361 -6.35 -38.76 14.10
CA LEU A 361 -6.15 -39.74 13.02
C LEU A 361 -4.77 -40.37 13.19
N ASP A 362 -4.73 -41.59 13.73
CA ASP A 362 -3.53 -42.42 13.81
C ASP A 362 -3.43 -43.29 12.55
N GLY A 363 -2.44 -43.00 11.73
CA GLY A 363 -2.08 -43.84 10.60
C GLY A 363 -1.55 -45.20 11.02
N ASN A 364 -1.08 -45.38 12.25
CA ASN A 364 -0.50 -46.63 12.76
C ASN A 364 0.61 -47.20 11.84
N GLY A 365 1.34 -46.31 11.17
CA GLY A 365 2.38 -46.64 10.18
C GLY A 365 1.88 -46.91 8.75
N GLN A 366 0.57 -46.84 8.51
CA GLN A 366 -0.07 -47.11 7.22
C GLN A 366 -0.03 -45.90 6.27
N THR A 367 -0.42 -46.17 5.03
CA THR A 367 -0.41 -45.22 3.90
C THR A 367 -1.83 -44.92 3.41
N LEU A 368 -2.16 -43.63 3.31
CA LEU A 368 -3.26 -43.13 2.48
C LEU A 368 -2.72 -42.83 1.07
N THR A 369 -3.02 -43.70 0.11
CA THR A 369 -2.70 -43.48 -1.31
C THR A 369 -3.82 -42.70 -1.99
N TYR A 370 -3.57 -41.48 -2.45
CA TYR A 370 -4.59 -40.64 -3.09
C TYR A 370 -4.47 -40.61 -4.62
N ASN A 371 -5.56 -41.00 -5.28
CA ASN A 371 -5.72 -41.08 -6.74
C ASN A 371 -6.58 -39.95 -7.35
N GLY A 372 -7.07 -39.02 -6.52
CA GLY A 372 -7.91 -37.91 -6.98
C GLY A 372 -7.13 -36.70 -7.52
N SER A 373 -7.85 -35.66 -7.95
CA SER A 373 -7.30 -34.54 -8.73
C SER A 373 -7.23 -33.19 -7.99
N ASP A 374 -7.33 -33.17 -6.66
CA ASP A 374 -7.29 -31.90 -5.91
C ASP A 374 -6.59 -32.04 -4.56
N ARG A 375 -7.20 -32.73 -3.59
CA ARG A 375 -6.69 -32.80 -2.22
C ARG A 375 -6.96 -34.14 -1.56
N ALA A 376 -5.99 -34.69 -0.82
CA ALA A 376 -6.18 -35.96 -0.11
C ALA A 376 -6.99 -35.78 1.19
N ILE A 377 -6.65 -34.79 2.00
CA ILE A 377 -7.38 -34.42 3.22
C ILE A 377 -7.86 -32.98 3.09
N ASN A 378 -9.14 -32.74 3.40
CA ASN A 378 -9.76 -31.42 3.38
C ASN A 378 -10.43 -31.09 4.70
N VAL A 379 -9.91 -30.09 5.41
CA VAL A 379 -10.42 -29.64 6.70
C VAL A 379 -11.13 -28.30 6.52
N LEU A 380 -12.44 -28.31 6.75
CA LEU A 380 -13.36 -27.17 6.60
C LEU A 380 -14.14 -26.89 7.90
N THR A 381 -14.11 -27.81 8.87
CA THR A 381 -14.79 -27.65 10.16
C THR A 381 -14.18 -26.48 10.93
N PRO A 382 -14.95 -25.42 11.26
CA PRO A 382 -14.46 -24.29 12.04
C PRO A 382 -13.87 -24.73 13.39
N ASP A 383 -12.73 -24.14 13.75
CA ASP A 383 -12.05 -24.29 15.05
C ASP A 383 -11.75 -25.74 15.49
N ILE A 384 -11.60 -26.68 14.54
CA ILE A 384 -11.30 -28.09 14.86
C ILE A 384 -9.87 -28.28 15.37
N ASN A 385 -9.71 -29.03 16.47
CA ASN A 385 -8.41 -29.48 16.96
C ASN A 385 -8.09 -30.86 16.37
N LEU A 386 -7.29 -30.93 15.30
CA LEU A 386 -6.95 -32.15 14.58
C LEU A 386 -5.49 -32.57 14.82
N THR A 387 -5.28 -33.80 15.28
CA THR A 387 -3.98 -34.45 15.33
C THR A 387 -3.92 -35.57 14.29
N ILE A 388 -2.91 -35.53 13.42
CA ILE A 388 -2.59 -36.64 12.50
C ILE A 388 -1.23 -37.19 12.94
N LYS A 389 -1.14 -38.50 13.19
CA LYS A 389 0.10 -39.14 13.63
C LYS A 389 0.40 -40.43 12.88
N ASN A 390 1.69 -40.78 12.78
CA ASN A 390 2.18 -42.05 12.21
C ASN A 390 1.59 -42.41 10.85
N LEU A 391 1.44 -41.43 9.95
CA LEU A 391 0.72 -41.61 8.70
C LEU A 391 1.57 -41.23 7.50
N THR A 392 1.54 -42.05 6.43
CA THR A 392 2.01 -41.64 5.12
C THR A 392 0.84 -41.22 4.23
N ILE A 393 0.90 -40.03 3.63
CA ILE A 393 -0.01 -39.56 2.59
C ILE A 393 0.78 -39.57 1.28
N ASP A 394 0.40 -40.46 0.35
CA ASP A 394 1.07 -40.65 -0.93
C ASP A 394 0.16 -40.23 -2.09
N CYS A 395 0.44 -39.07 -2.66
CA CYS A 395 -0.30 -38.52 -3.80
C CYS A 395 0.30 -39.01 -5.12
N ILE A 396 -0.31 -40.03 -5.72
CA ILE A 396 0.20 -40.67 -6.94
C ILE A 396 -0.52 -40.23 -8.21
N ALA A 397 -1.62 -39.48 -8.09
CA ALA A 397 -2.35 -38.97 -9.24
C ALA A 397 -1.55 -37.91 -10.03
N PRO A 398 -1.72 -37.81 -11.36
CA PRO A 398 -1.11 -36.75 -12.17
C PRO A 398 -1.49 -35.33 -11.75
N TYR A 399 -2.61 -35.17 -11.03
CA TYR A 399 -3.19 -33.87 -10.69
C TYR A 399 -3.51 -33.74 -9.18
N CYS A 400 -2.85 -34.46 -8.27
CA CYS A 400 -3.04 -34.22 -6.83
C CYS A 400 -2.41 -32.88 -6.46
N ASN A 401 -3.16 -31.78 -6.45
CA ASN A 401 -2.62 -30.46 -6.13
C ASN A 401 -2.21 -30.30 -4.65
N ARG A 402 -2.87 -31.01 -3.72
CA ARG A 402 -2.72 -30.78 -2.27
C ARG A 402 -2.67 -32.08 -1.47
N GLY A 403 -1.76 -32.18 -0.51
CA GLY A 403 -1.77 -33.25 0.49
C GLY A 403 -2.87 -32.99 1.52
N ILE A 404 -2.64 -32.00 2.37
CA ILE A 404 -3.59 -31.52 3.36
C ILE A 404 -4.00 -30.09 2.99
N ASN A 405 -5.31 -29.85 2.91
CA ASN A 405 -5.88 -28.52 2.82
C ASN A 405 -6.57 -28.17 4.14
N TYR A 406 -5.99 -27.27 4.92
CA TYR A 406 -6.46 -26.88 6.25
C TYR A 406 -7.06 -25.47 6.22
N ALA A 407 -8.37 -25.38 5.97
CA ALA A 407 -9.11 -24.14 5.78
C ALA A 407 -10.00 -23.85 7.00
N THR A 408 -9.36 -23.72 8.18
CA THR A 408 -10.00 -23.29 9.43
C THR A 408 -8.99 -22.69 10.41
N ASP A 409 -9.47 -21.95 11.42
CA ASP A 409 -8.69 -21.30 12.49
C ASP A 409 -8.33 -22.24 13.68
N GLY A 410 -8.55 -23.55 13.52
CA GLY A 410 -8.31 -24.53 14.58
C GLY A 410 -6.83 -24.90 14.79
N ASN A 411 -6.59 -25.88 15.67
CA ASN A 411 -5.25 -26.44 15.87
C ASN A 411 -5.02 -27.65 14.95
N LEU A 412 -3.89 -27.68 14.25
CA LEU A 412 -3.39 -28.85 13.51
C LEU A 412 -2.10 -29.35 14.15
N THR A 413 -2.01 -30.64 14.43
CA THR A 413 -0.77 -31.28 14.89
C THR A 413 -0.41 -32.44 13.98
N LEU A 414 0.81 -32.45 13.44
CA LEU A 414 1.38 -33.52 12.63
C LEU A 414 2.55 -34.15 13.38
N GLU A 415 2.43 -35.43 13.73
CA GLU A 415 3.43 -36.18 14.50
C GLU A 415 3.89 -37.42 13.72
N ASN A 416 5.16 -37.47 13.30
CA ASN A 416 5.66 -38.61 12.51
C ASN A 416 4.82 -38.85 11.23
N VAL A 417 4.51 -37.78 10.50
CA VAL A 417 3.72 -37.81 9.26
C VAL A 417 4.63 -37.65 8.05
N ILE A 418 4.36 -38.42 6.99
CA ILE A 418 5.04 -38.29 5.70
C ILE A 418 4.01 -37.83 4.66
N ILE A 419 4.24 -36.69 4.01
CA ILE A 419 3.46 -36.25 2.85
C ILE A 419 4.39 -36.22 1.64
N LYS A 420 4.03 -36.97 0.60
CA LYS A 420 4.81 -37.06 -0.64
C LYS A 420 3.89 -37.28 -1.83
N GLY A 421 4.43 -37.10 -3.03
CA GLY A 421 3.72 -37.38 -4.27
C GLY A 421 4.48 -36.82 -5.46
N GLU A 422 4.32 -37.45 -6.62
CA GLU A 422 5.04 -37.00 -7.81
C GLU A 422 4.56 -35.61 -8.24
N ASN A 423 3.26 -35.30 -8.14
CA ASN A 423 2.67 -34.06 -8.68
C ASN A 423 2.00 -33.18 -7.62
N ILE A 424 2.46 -33.25 -6.37
CA ILE A 424 1.88 -32.50 -5.26
C ILE A 424 2.33 -31.04 -5.27
N THR A 425 1.43 -30.12 -5.61
CA THR A 425 1.74 -28.68 -5.65
C THR A 425 1.96 -28.12 -4.23
N TYR A 426 1.02 -28.37 -3.31
CA TYR A 426 1.08 -27.90 -1.92
C TYR A 426 0.97 -29.09 -0.96
N ALA A 427 2.05 -29.48 -0.30
CA ALA A 427 1.97 -30.63 0.61
C ALA A 427 1.07 -30.34 1.82
N LEU A 428 1.26 -29.19 2.47
CA LEU A 428 0.33 -28.59 3.43
C LEU A 428 -0.08 -27.20 2.95
N ASN A 429 -1.37 -27.01 2.74
CA ASN A 429 -1.97 -25.75 2.30
C ASN A 429 -2.87 -25.16 3.39
N LEU A 430 -2.60 -23.92 3.80
CA LEU A 430 -3.45 -23.12 4.70
C LEU A 430 -4.08 -21.96 3.92
N PRO A 431 -5.22 -22.19 3.22
CA PRO A 431 -5.95 -21.14 2.49
C PRO A 431 -6.86 -20.33 3.42
N ASP A 432 -7.48 -19.26 2.92
CA ASP A 432 -8.60 -18.59 3.61
C ASP A 432 -9.82 -19.55 3.71
N PRO A 433 -10.45 -19.73 4.89
CA PRO A 433 -10.09 -19.14 6.20
C PRO A 433 -9.03 -19.98 6.92
N SER A 434 -7.93 -19.39 7.36
CA SER A 434 -6.96 -20.03 8.28
C SER A 434 -6.15 -19.00 9.05
N ASP A 435 -6.71 -17.81 9.25
CA ASP A 435 -6.01 -16.66 9.83
C ASP A 435 -5.36 -17.04 11.16
N ASN A 436 -6.14 -17.59 12.09
CA ASN A 436 -5.67 -17.81 13.46
C ASN A 436 -5.23 -19.25 13.73
N ALA A 437 -5.01 -20.05 12.67
CA ALA A 437 -4.65 -21.45 12.81
C ALA A 437 -3.32 -21.61 13.58
N THR A 438 -3.30 -22.57 14.50
CA THR A 438 -2.06 -22.99 15.17
C THR A 438 -1.65 -24.36 14.65
N VAL A 439 -0.43 -24.47 14.12
CA VAL A 439 0.08 -25.69 13.50
C VAL A 439 1.34 -26.16 14.22
N VAL A 440 1.40 -27.43 14.58
CA VAL A 440 2.59 -28.08 15.15
C VAL A 440 3.00 -29.22 14.23
N ILE A 441 4.25 -29.26 13.79
CA ILE A 441 4.81 -30.30 12.92
C ILE A 441 6.06 -30.87 13.58
N ASN A 442 5.99 -32.12 14.01
CA ASN A 442 7.05 -32.79 14.74
C ASN A 442 7.47 -34.08 14.04
N ASN A 443 8.78 -34.28 13.92
CA ASN A 443 9.39 -35.50 13.37
C ASN A 443 8.80 -35.95 12.03
N SER A 444 8.38 -35.01 11.18
CA SER A 444 7.60 -35.28 9.97
C SER A 444 8.40 -34.99 8.71
N LYS A 445 7.98 -35.55 7.58
CA LYS A 445 8.59 -35.32 6.26
C LYS A 445 7.54 -34.81 5.28
N ILE A 446 7.62 -33.55 4.90
CA ILE A 446 6.63 -32.85 4.11
C ILE A 446 7.26 -32.44 2.78
N THR A 447 6.84 -33.07 1.67
CA THR A 447 7.44 -32.89 0.34
C THR A 447 6.39 -32.52 -0.70
N GLY A 448 6.63 -31.44 -1.44
CA GLY A 448 5.86 -31.05 -2.62
C GLY A 448 6.58 -30.00 -3.46
N VAL A 449 5.95 -29.47 -4.50
CA VAL A 449 6.47 -28.31 -5.24
C VAL A 449 6.62 -27.13 -4.28
N ILE A 450 5.64 -26.94 -3.40
CA ILE A 450 5.73 -26.13 -2.19
C ILE A 450 5.31 -27.02 -1.02
N ALA A 451 6.19 -27.19 -0.04
CA ALA A 451 5.88 -28.06 1.10
C ALA A 451 4.87 -27.39 2.05
N LEU A 452 5.13 -26.15 2.46
CA LEU A 452 4.27 -25.39 3.37
C LEU A 452 3.79 -24.11 2.66
N ASN A 453 2.50 -24.04 2.34
CA ASN A 453 1.88 -22.90 1.66
C ASN A 453 0.87 -22.20 2.58
N VAL A 454 1.14 -20.95 2.97
CA VAL A 454 0.32 -20.22 3.96
C VAL A 454 -0.29 -18.96 3.36
N TRP A 455 -1.60 -18.83 3.46
CA TRP A 455 -2.37 -17.64 3.07
C TRP A 455 -3.06 -16.95 4.24
N GLY A 456 -3.40 -17.66 5.33
CA GLY A 456 -4.04 -17.09 6.52
C GLY A 456 -3.14 -16.13 7.30
N ALA A 457 -3.71 -15.01 7.75
CA ALA A 457 -3.08 -13.95 8.54
C ALA A 457 -3.12 -14.23 10.05
N ASN A 458 -1.95 -14.24 10.71
CA ASN A 458 -1.71 -14.58 12.14
C ASN A 458 -1.56 -16.08 12.45
N VAL A 459 -1.25 -16.89 11.44
CA VAL A 459 -0.95 -18.32 11.61
C VAL A 459 0.27 -18.48 12.51
N LYS A 460 0.19 -19.38 13.50
CA LYS A 460 1.33 -19.76 14.33
C LYS A 460 1.75 -21.17 14.00
N MET A 461 2.97 -21.37 13.51
CA MET A 461 3.45 -22.69 13.10
C MET A 461 4.78 -23.01 13.77
N ASP A 462 4.84 -24.11 14.51
CA ASP A 462 6.08 -24.63 15.09
C ASP A 462 6.45 -25.95 14.40
N VAL A 463 7.64 -25.99 13.80
CA VAL A 463 8.19 -27.13 13.07
C VAL A 463 9.43 -27.63 13.81
N THR A 464 9.39 -28.84 14.38
CA THR A 464 10.50 -29.42 15.15
C THR A 464 10.99 -30.72 14.51
N ASN A 465 12.31 -30.85 14.33
CA ASN A 465 12.98 -32.06 13.85
C ASN A 465 12.36 -32.67 12.58
N SER A 466 11.83 -31.83 11.68
CA SER A 466 11.10 -32.25 10.49
C SER A 466 11.87 -31.91 9.20
N GLU A 467 11.62 -32.67 8.12
CA GLU A 467 12.17 -32.44 6.79
C GLU A 467 11.12 -31.76 5.90
N ILE A 468 11.37 -30.52 5.49
CA ILE A 468 10.49 -29.71 4.64
C ILE A 468 11.16 -29.55 3.27
N THR A 469 10.58 -30.11 2.21
CA THR A 469 11.25 -30.23 0.90
C THR A 469 10.39 -29.68 -0.24
N SER A 470 10.92 -28.68 -0.94
CA SER A 470 10.45 -28.26 -2.27
C SER A 470 11.10 -29.13 -3.35
N VAL A 471 10.29 -29.60 -4.29
CA VAL A 471 10.72 -30.31 -5.49
C VAL A 471 10.24 -29.52 -6.71
N ASP A 472 11.15 -28.70 -7.24
CA ASP A 472 10.89 -27.93 -8.44
C ASP A 472 10.90 -28.82 -9.69
N LYS A 473 10.00 -28.53 -10.62
CA LYS A 473 9.89 -29.24 -11.90
C LYS A 473 9.78 -28.30 -13.11
N ALA A 474 9.66 -26.99 -12.87
CA ALA A 474 9.49 -26.01 -13.93
C ALA A 474 10.83 -25.37 -14.28
N ASP A 475 11.06 -25.12 -15.57
CA ASP A 475 12.26 -24.46 -16.11
C ASP A 475 12.21 -22.93 -15.98
N HIS A 476 11.15 -22.38 -15.38
CA HIS A 476 10.85 -20.95 -15.39
C HIS A 476 10.44 -20.35 -14.03
N GLU A 477 10.26 -21.16 -12.98
CA GLU A 477 9.80 -20.68 -11.67
C GLU A 477 10.65 -21.26 -10.55
N ASN A 478 11.08 -20.46 -9.58
CA ASN A 478 11.75 -20.95 -8.38
C ASN A 478 10.70 -21.20 -7.27
N TYR A 479 10.37 -22.45 -6.98
CA TYR A 479 9.41 -22.78 -5.91
C TYR A 479 10.05 -22.93 -4.53
N ALA A 480 9.31 -22.47 -3.50
CA ALA A 480 9.80 -22.47 -2.14
C ALA A 480 9.31 -23.63 -1.28
N ALA A 481 10.17 -24.12 -0.38
CA ALA A 481 9.77 -25.15 0.58
C ALA A 481 8.79 -24.58 1.61
N ILE A 482 9.02 -23.34 2.07
CA ILE A 482 8.12 -22.60 2.95
C ILE A 482 7.74 -21.28 2.28
N LYS A 483 6.43 -21.03 2.13
CA LYS A 483 5.90 -19.83 1.48
C LYS A 483 4.84 -19.14 2.33
N LEU A 484 5.13 -17.89 2.71
CA LEU A 484 4.11 -16.95 3.20
C LEU A 484 3.63 -16.09 2.03
N ASN A 485 2.35 -16.19 1.70
CA ASN A 485 1.77 -15.53 0.53
C ASN A 485 1.17 -14.16 0.88
N ASN A 486 1.20 -13.24 -0.09
CA ASN A 486 0.44 -11.99 -0.06
C ASN A 486 0.13 -11.60 -1.51
N ASN A 487 -1.15 -11.43 -1.86
CA ASN A 487 -1.56 -10.95 -3.19
C ASN A 487 -2.25 -9.58 -3.18
N GLY A 488 -2.33 -8.93 -2.00
CA GLY A 488 -3.06 -7.69 -1.76
C GLY A 488 -4.52 -7.87 -1.29
N SER A 489 -5.16 -9.02 -1.57
CA SER A 489 -6.53 -9.33 -1.12
C SER A 489 -6.55 -10.34 0.03
N SER A 490 -5.68 -11.35 -0.04
CA SER A 490 -5.44 -12.35 1.00
C SER A 490 -3.94 -12.35 1.31
N SER A 491 -3.58 -12.46 2.58
CA SER A 491 -2.18 -12.33 3.00
C SER A 491 -1.89 -13.02 4.31
N ALA A 492 -0.74 -13.68 4.40
CA ALA A 492 -0.24 -14.29 5.63
C ALA A 492 0.45 -13.27 6.58
N GLU A 493 -0.08 -12.04 6.64
CA GLU A 493 0.43 -10.99 7.53
C GLU A 493 0.30 -11.43 9.00
N GLY A 494 1.26 -11.06 9.83
CA GLY A 494 1.30 -11.43 11.25
C GLY A 494 1.62 -12.90 11.54
N SER A 495 1.68 -13.76 10.51
CA SER A 495 1.95 -15.18 10.68
C SER A 495 3.40 -15.44 11.09
N VAL A 496 3.62 -16.34 12.04
CA VAL A 496 4.94 -16.70 12.57
C VAL A 496 5.18 -18.19 12.37
N ILE A 497 6.25 -18.53 11.66
CA ILE A 497 6.72 -19.91 11.49
C ILE A 497 8.07 -20.06 12.21
N ASN A 498 8.17 -20.94 13.20
CA ASN A 498 9.42 -21.30 13.85
C ASN A 498 9.85 -22.69 13.40
N VAL A 499 11.09 -22.84 12.94
CA VAL A 499 11.68 -24.11 12.52
C VAL A 499 12.89 -24.41 13.40
N VAL A 500 12.83 -25.52 14.15
CA VAL A 500 13.86 -25.94 15.12
C VAL A 500 14.33 -27.36 14.82
N GLY A 501 15.63 -27.53 14.58
CA GLY A 501 16.17 -28.83 14.16
C GLY A 501 15.65 -29.24 12.77
N GLY A 502 15.91 -30.50 12.39
CA GLY A 502 15.47 -31.01 11.09
C GLY A 502 16.11 -30.29 9.90
N LYS A 503 15.37 -30.13 8.81
CA LYS A 503 15.90 -29.70 7.52
C LYS A 503 14.88 -28.96 6.64
N VAL A 504 15.35 -27.96 5.90
CA VAL A 504 14.58 -27.27 4.85
C VAL A 504 15.38 -27.33 3.55
N THR A 505 14.81 -27.90 2.49
CA THR A 505 15.49 -28.09 1.19
C THR A 505 14.64 -27.55 0.06
N ALA A 506 15.22 -26.73 -0.81
CA ALA A 506 14.66 -26.36 -2.11
C ALA A 506 15.77 -26.34 -3.16
N LEU A 507 15.57 -27.12 -4.22
CA LEU A 507 16.45 -27.18 -5.37
C LEU A 507 15.63 -26.92 -6.63
N ASP A 508 16.23 -26.23 -7.61
CA ASP A 508 15.66 -26.06 -8.94
C ASP A 508 15.68 -27.40 -9.71
N GLU A 509 15.11 -27.42 -10.92
CA GLU A 509 15.03 -28.60 -11.79
C GLU A 509 16.41 -29.11 -12.24
N ASN A 510 17.45 -28.27 -12.11
CA ASN A 510 18.84 -28.57 -12.41
C ASN A 510 19.64 -29.04 -11.18
N GLY A 511 19.01 -29.06 -10.00
CA GLY A 511 19.63 -29.44 -8.73
C GLY A 511 20.45 -28.32 -8.07
N ASN A 512 20.34 -27.06 -8.50
CA ASN A 512 20.95 -25.92 -7.83
C ASN A 512 20.06 -25.41 -6.68
N PRO A 513 20.63 -24.74 -5.66
CA PRO A 513 19.85 -24.13 -4.60
C PRO A 513 18.79 -23.13 -5.10
N SER A 514 17.51 -23.43 -4.85
CA SER A 514 16.36 -22.55 -5.09
C SER A 514 15.92 -21.87 -3.78
N ALA A 515 14.79 -21.16 -3.77
CA ALA A 515 14.32 -20.40 -2.63
C ALA A 515 13.77 -21.32 -1.51
N ALA A 516 14.61 -21.83 -0.60
CA ALA A 516 14.16 -22.63 0.56
C ALA A 516 13.00 -21.99 1.31
N VAL A 517 13.02 -20.66 1.42
CA VAL A 517 11.98 -19.88 2.06
C VAL A 517 11.66 -18.66 1.22
N THR A 518 10.37 -18.39 1.01
CA THR A 518 9.88 -17.13 0.47
C THR A 518 8.88 -16.48 1.42
N ASN A 519 9.12 -15.20 1.71
CA ASN A 519 8.20 -14.39 2.49
C ASN A 519 7.75 -13.18 1.67
N SER A 520 6.47 -13.19 1.27
CA SER A 520 5.85 -12.11 0.51
C SER A 520 5.10 -11.10 1.40
N THR A 521 5.21 -11.23 2.72
CA THR A 521 4.44 -10.44 3.70
C THR A 521 5.29 -9.31 4.30
N LYS A 522 4.63 -8.29 4.87
CA LYS A 522 5.27 -7.18 5.59
C LYS A 522 5.64 -7.55 7.02
N THR A 523 4.76 -8.29 7.70
CA THR A 523 4.80 -8.53 9.15
C THR A 523 4.94 -10.00 9.51
N GLY A 524 4.73 -10.92 8.56
CA GLY A 524 4.96 -12.33 8.80
C GLY A 524 6.45 -12.64 8.96
N VAL A 525 6.76 -13.62 9.80
CA VAL A 525 8.13 -13.95 10.20
C VAL A 525 8.35 -15.46 10.06
N ILE A 526 9.51 -15.84 9.49
CA ILE A 526 9.96 -17.22 9.44
C ILE A 526 11.30 -17.28 10.17
N ASN A 527 11.29 -17.88 11.36
CA ASN A 527 12.47 -18.08 12.20
C ASN A 527 13.01 -19.48 11.94
N ILE A 528 14.24 -19.60 11.44
CA ILE A 528 14.93 -20.88 11.29
C ILE A 528 16.09 -20.92 12.28
N SER A 529 16.12 -21.93 13.14
CA SER A 529 17.16 -22.09 14.15
C SER A 529 18.50 -22.54 13.56
N ASP A 530 19.59 -22.27 14.26
CA ASP A 530 20.93 -22.75 13.88
C ASP A 530 21.07 -24.28 13.88
N SER A 531 20.16 -25.00 14.54
CA SER A 531 20.14 -26.47 14.53
C SER A 531 19.42 -27.07 13.31
N THR A 532 18.83 -26.23 12.45
CA THR A 532 18.14 -26.65 11.23
C THR A 532 19.08 -26.56 10.02
N GLU A 533 19.20 -27.64 9.25
CA GLU A 533 19.96 -27.61 7.99
C GLU A 533 19.14 -26.94 6.87
N VAL A 534 19.66 -25.90 6.22
CA VAL A 534 19.00 -25.23 5.09
C VAL A 534 19.79 -25.43 3.80
N ILE A 535 19.16 -26.02 2.78
CA ILE A 535 19.70 -26.16 1.43
C ILE A 535 18.80 -25.36 0.48
N GLY A 536 19.27 -24.18 0.08
CA GLY A 536 18.49 -23.19 -0.67
C GLY A 536 18.73 -21.78 -0.12
N LYS A 537 18.05 -20.78 -0.69
CA LYS A 537 18.10 -19.38 -0.26
C LYS A 537 16.90 -19.00 0.60
N VAL A 538 17.09 -18.07 1.52
CA VAL A 538 16.00 -17.40 2.25
C VAL A 538 15.77 -16.06 1.56
N GLU A 539 14.71 -15.96 0.76
CA GLU A 539 14.44 -14.81 -0.11
C GLU A 539 13.26 -13.98 0.40
N LYS A 540 13.43 -12.65 0.40
CA LYS A 540 12.36 -11.68 0.61
C LYS A 540 11.93 -11.11 -0.74
N ARG A 541 10.66 -11.27 -1.12
CA ARG A 541 10.15 -10.80 -2.42
C ARG A 541 9.74 -9.32 -2.31
N VAL A 542 10.06 -8.53 -3.34
CA VAL A 542 9.82 -7.08 -3.36
C VAL A 542 8.61 -6.71 -4.21
N ALA A 543 8.44 -7.39 -5.33
CA ALA A 543 7.36 -7.14 -6.28
C ALA A 543 6.87 -8.46 -6.89
N MET A 544 5.71 -8.44 -7.52
CA MET A 544 5.21 -9.54 -8.34
C MET A 544 4.68 -9.03 -9.67
N VAL A 545 4.83 -9.84 -10.71
CA VAL A 545 4.21 -9.68 -12.02
C VAL A 545 2.94 -10.54 -12.06
N TYR A 546 1.85 -9.97 -12.57
CA TYR A 546 0.54 -10.62 -12.60
C TYR A 546 -0.15 -10.53 -13.96
N TRP A 547 -1.02 -11.50 -14.23
CA TRP A 547 -1.96 -11.53 -15.34
C TRP A 547 -3.39 -11.52 -14.80
N ASP A 548 -4.23 -10.65 -15.32
CA ASP A 548 -5.62 -10.53 -14.91
C ASP A 548 -6.35 -11.86 -15.18
N GLY A 549 -6.96 -12.41 -14.12
CA GLY A 549 -7.70 -13.67 -14.19
C GLY A 549 -6.86 -14.94 -14.06
N GLN A 550 -5.56 -14.84 -13.75
CA GLN A 550 -4.70 -15.99 -13.44
C GLN A 550 -4.42 -16.09 -11.93
N ASN A 551 -4.13 -17.31 -11.45
CA ASN A 551 -3.75 -17.60 -10.06
C ASN A 551 -2.22 -17.70 -9.87
N GLU A 552 -1.46 -17.63 -10.96
CA GLU A 552 0.00 -17.73 -10.97
C GLU A 552 0.62 -16.33 -11.05
N PHE A 553 1.64 -16.11 -10.23
CA PHE A 553 2.30 -14.82 -10.06
C PHE A 553 3.81 -15.03 -10.08
N TYR A 554 4.50 -14.23 -10.89
CA TYR A 554 5.97 -14.26 -10.92
C TYR A 554 6.51 -13.28 -9.88
N SER A 555 6.94 -13.79 -8.73
CA SER A 555 7.47 -12.96 -7.64
C SER A 555 8.95 -12.66 -7.85
N CYS A 556 9.33 -11.39 -7.80
CA CYS A 556 10.69 -10.90 -8.07
C CYS A 556 11.42 -10.48 -6.79
N GLU A 557 12.74 -10.64 -6.77
CA GLU A 557 13.59 -10.17 -5.67
C GLU A 557 13.80 -8.66 -5.73
N THR A 558 13.76 -8.07 -6.92
CA THR A 558 13.95 -6.64 -7.14
C THR A 558 12.81 -6.05 -7.96
N LEU A 559 12.59 -4.74 -7.82
CA LEU A 559 11.64 -4.03 -8.68
C LEU A 559 12.11 -4.00 -10.13
N GLU A 560 13.42 -3.89 -10.39
CA GLU A 560 13.97 -3.87 -11.75
C GLU A 560 13.65 -5.17 -12.51
N GLU A 561 13.87 -6.32 -11.87
CA GLU A 561 13.52 -7.63 -12.41
C GLU A 561 12.02 -7.72 -12.77
N ALA A 562 11.14 -7.22 -11.90
CA ALA A 562 9.70 -7.21 -12.17
C ALA A 562 9.33 -6.33 -13.36
N LEU A 563 9.97 -5.16 -13.51
CA LEU A 563 9.73 -4.25 -14.62
C LEU A 563 10.27 -4.78 -15.96
N VAL A 564 11.34 -5.57 -15.95
CA VAL A 564 11.81 -6.29 -17.13
C VAL A 564 10.83 -7.42 -17.49
N SER A 565 10.48 -8.24 -16.49
CA SER A 565 9.64 -9.43 -16.68
C SER A 565 8.22 -9.09 -17.17
N VAL A 566 7.59 -8.02 -16.67
CA VAL A 566 6.24 -7.59 -17.15
C VAL A 566 6.24 -7.29 -18.65
N VAL A 567 7.34 -6.75 -19.18
CA VAL A 567 7.47 -6.43 -20.61
C VAL A 567 7.82 -7.68 -21.41
N GLU A 568 8.78 -8.47 -20.96
CA GLU A 568 9.22 -9.70 -21.64
C GLU A 568 8.08 -10.71 -21.81
N HIS A 569 7.21 -10.81 -20.81
CA HIS A 569 6.09 -11.75 -20.82
C HIS A 569 4.75 -11.12 -21.21
N ASN A 570 4.72 -9.83 -21.57
CA ASN A 570 3.50 -9.10 -21.91
C ASN A 570 2.39 -9.28 -20.85
N ALA A 571 2.76 -9.05 -19.59
CA ALA A 571 1.87 -9.21 -18.44
C ALA A 571 1.05 -7.94 -18.18
N ASP A 572 -0.04 -8.09 -17.42
CA ASP A 572 -1.00 -7.00 -17.18
C ASP A 572 -0.48 -5.97 -16.16
N GLY A 573 0.35 -6.39 -15.21
CA GLY A 573 0.92 -5.45 -14.25
C GLY A 573 1.99 -5.98 -13.32
N VAL A 574 2.56 -5.03 -12.59
CA VAL A 574 3.51 -5.22 -11.49
C VAL A 574 2.86 -4.68 -10.23
N ARG A 575 2.87 -5.47 -9.15
CA ARG A 575 2.40 -5.06 -7.83
C ARG A 575 3.53 -5.11 -6.80
N LEU A 576 3.69 -4.05 -6.00
CA LEU A 576 4.65 -4.04 -4.90
C LEU A 576 4.14 -4.86 -3.70
N LEU A 577 5.06 -5.62 -3.10
CA LEU A 577 4.82 -6.44 -1.91
C LEU A 577 5.44 -5.79 -0.66
N ALA A 578 6.52 -5.03 -0.84
CA ALA A 578 7.24 -4.31 0.20
C ALA A 578 7.55 -2.86 -0.21
N ASP A 579 7.92 -2.03 0.76
CA ASP A 579 8.51 -0.73 0.48
C ASP A 579 9.87 -0.92 -0.21
N VAL A 580 10.20 -0.04 -1.15
CA VAL A 580 11.37 -0.18 -2.04
C VAL A 580 12.23 1.06 -1.98
N GLU A 581 13.54 0.87 -1.85
CA GLU A 581 14.52 1.94 -1.99
C GLU A 581 15.31 1.75 -3.29
N VAL A 582 15.43 2.81 -4.09
CA VAL A 582 16.16 2.78 -5.36
C VAL A 582 17.12 3.97 -5.47
N SER A 583 18.34 3.69 -5.95
CA SER A 583 19.36 4.72 -6.22
C SER A 583 19.45 5.08 -7.70
N GLU A 584 18.81 4.31 -8.56
CA GLU A 584 18.76 4.53 -10.01
C GLU A 584 17.35 4.91 -10.46
N ILE A 585 17.24 5.42 -11.69
CA ILE A 585 15.96 5.83 -12.26
C ILE A 585 15.21 4.58 -12.69
N MET A 586 14.01 4.36 -12.16
CA MET A 586 13.15 3.28 -12.62
C MET A 586 12.53 3.64 -13.98
N VAL A 587 12.57 2.73 -14.95
CA VAL A 587 12.03 2.97 -16.29
C VAL A 587 10.79 2.10 -16.50
N LEU A 588 9.64 2.74 -16.71
CA LEU A 588 8.41 2.09 -17.15
C LEU A 588 8.31 2.24 -18.68
N ASN A 589 8.37 1.13 -19.39
CA ASN A 589 8.27 1.04 -20.84
C ASN A 589 7.23 -0.04 -21.20
N GLY A 590 6.35 0.22 -22.16
CA GLY A 590 5.27 -0.71 -22.56
C GLY A 590 3.87 -0.25 -22.16
N SER A 591 2.99 -1.22 -21.87
CA SER A 591 1.57 -1.01 -21.56
C SER A 591 1.13 -1.93 -20.43
N PHE A 592 1.24 -1.49 -19.18
CA PHE A 592 0.89 -2.30 -18.00
C PHE A 592 0.53 -1.41 -16.80
N VAL A 593 0.00 -2.04 -15.75
CA VAL A 593 -0.32 -1.38 -14.48
C VAL A 593 0.84 -1.55 -13.49
N PHE A 594 1.39 -0.45 -12.99
CA PHE A 594 2.29 -0.44 -11.83
C PHE A 594 1.50 -0.06 -10.56
N ASP A 595 1.15 -1.08 -9.78
CA ASP A 595 0.35 -0.96 -8.56
C ASP A 595 1.25 -0.95 -7.33
N GLY A 596 1.37 0.20 -6.68
CA GLY A 596 2.13 0.35 -5.45
C GLY A 596 1.51 -0.39 -4.27
N ASN A 597 0.23 -0.81 -4.33
CA ASN A 597 -0.44 -1.56 -3.26
C ASN A 597 -0.29 -0.91 -1.85
N GLY A 598 -0.33 0.42 -1.81
CA GLY A 598 -0.14 1.22 -0.60
C GLY A 598 1.29 1.26 -0.05
N LYS A 599 2.29 0.77 -0.80
CA LYS A 599 3.71 0.79 -0.42
C LYS A 599 4.39 2.10 -0.80
N THR A 600 5.60 2.27 -0.29
CA THR A 600 6.46 3.44 -0.52
C THR A 600 7.63 3.09 -1.45
N LEU A 601 7.85 3.91 -2.46
CA LEU A 601 9.06 3.93 -3.30
C LEU A 601 9.90 5.13 -2.91
N THR A 602 11.00 4.90 -2.20
CA THR A 602 11.98 5.93 -1.85
C THR A 602 13.07 5.97 -2.90
N SER A 603 13.36 7.15 -3.46
CA SER A 603 14.38 7.31 -4.50
C SER A 603 15.38 8.41 -4.18
N THR A 604 16.66 8.09 -4.36
CA THR A 604 17.77 9.06 -4.33
C THR A 604 18.24 9.50 -5.70
N ALA A 605 17.68 8.93 -6.77
CA ALA A 605 17.96 9.35 -8.13
C ALA A 605 17.38 10.75 -8.41
N GLY A 606 17.99 11.48 -9.35
CA GLY A 606 17.46 12.79 -9.78
C GLY A 606 16.02 12.72 -10.32
N ARG A 607 15.57 11.52 -10.74
CA ARG A 607 14.20 11.19 -11.15
C ARG A 607 13.83 9.82 -10.58
N ALA A 608 12.71 9.67 -9.87
CA ALA A 608 12.33 8.35 -9.34
C ALA A 608 11.83 7.40 -10.45
N ILE A 609 10.89 7.87 -11.27
CA ILE A 609 10.29 7.09 -12.36
C ILE A 609 10.38 7.87 -13.68
N ASN A 610 10.92 7.23 -14.72
CA ASN A 610 10.73 7.64 -16.10
C ASN A 610 9.67 6.77 -16.77
N VAL A 611 8.64 7.39 -17.34
CA VAL A 611 7.72 6.73 -18.28
C VAL A 611 8.21 7.05 -19.68
N SER A 612 8.77 6.06 -20.39
CA SER A 612 9.59 6.29 -21.59
C SER A 612 9.14 5.42 -22.76
N GLY A 613 8.70 6.01 -23.87
CA GLY A 613 8.22 5.26 -25.04
C GLY A 613 6.96 4.41 -24.80
N ALA A 614 6.35 4.56 -23.64
CA ALA A 614 5.23 3.75 -23.18
C ALA A 614 3.90 4.25 -23.73
N ASN A 615 2.96 3.33 -23.97
CA ASN A 615 1.59 3.68 -24.36
C ASN A 615 0.61 2.89 -23.49
N GLY A 616 -0.02 3.53 -22.51
CA GLY A 616 -0.99 2.88 -21.63
C GLY A 616 -0.47 2.44 -20.26
N VAL A 617 0.62 3.03 -19.76
CA VAL A 617 1.10 2.78 -18.38
C VAL A 617 0.17 3.43 -17.36
N THR A 618 -0.24 2.67 -16.35
CA THR A 618 -1.00 3.18 -15.19
C THR A 618 -0.19 3.02 -13.92
N ILE A 619 0.15 4.10 -13.23
CA ILE A 619 0.79 4.09 -11.90
C ILE A 619 -0.30 4.34 -10.86
N LYS A 620 -0.49 3.43 -9.89
CA LYS A 620 -1.55 3.59 -8.90
C LYS A 620 -1.20 3.15 -7.48
N ASN A 621 -1.94 3.66 -6.50
CA ASN A 621 -1.87 3.26 -5.08
C ASN A 621 -0.44 3.26 -4.51
N LEU A 622 0.35 4.28 -4.82
CA LEU A 622 1.78 4.32 -4.52
C LEU A 622 2.14 5.59 -3.77
N THR A 623 2.99 5.48 -2.76
CA THR A 623 3.69 6.64 -2.18
C THR A 623 5.08 6.73 -2.81
N ILE A 624 5.48 7.89 -3.33
CA ILE A 624 6.80 8.14 -3.93
C ILE A 624 7.50 9.24 -3.15
N GLU A 625 8.62 8.91 -2.53
CA GLU A 625 9.48 9.84 -1.81
C GLU A 625 10.77 10.03 -2.61
N CYS A 626 10.79 11.02 -3.51
CA CYS A 626 11.96 11.34 -4.30
C CYS A 626 12.72 12.51 -3.66
N SER A 627 13.97 12.29 -3.28
CA SER A 627 14.87 13.37 -2.84
C SER A 627 15.47 14.15 -4.02
N GLY A 628 15.33 13.62 -5.24
CA GLY A 628 15.75 14.26 -6.48
C GLY A 628 14.78 15.31 -7.00
N GLU A 629 15.04 15.76 -8.23
CA GLU A 629 14.27 16.83 -8.86
C GLU A 629 12.85 16.41 -9.23
N ARG A 630 12.60 15.14 -9.61
CA ARG A 630 11.30 14.72 -10.17
C ARG A 630 10.85 13.37 -9.66
N ALA A 631 9.58 13.23 -9.32
CA ALA A 631 9.03 11.92 -8.94
C ALA A 631 8.66 11.11 -10.19
N ILE A 632 7.80 11.64 -11.06
CA ILE A 632 7.35 10.97 -12.29
C ILE A 632 7.67 11.85 -13.49
N ASN A 633 8.47 11.32 -14.43
CA ASN A 633 8.98 12.04 -15.58
C ASN A 633 8.58 11.32 -16.88
N ILE A 634 7.70 11.94 -17.68
CA ILE A 634 7.11 11.39 -18.90
C ILE A 634 7.91 11.89 -20.10
N ILE A 635 8.49 10.96 -20.88
CA ILE A 635 9.50 11.24 -21.91
C ILE A 635 9.33 10.33 -23.14
N GLN A 636 10.09 10.64 -24.21
CA GLN A 636 10.23 9.79 -25.41
C GLN A 636 8.92 9.32 -26.03
N ASN A 637 8.00 10.23 -26.37
CA ASN A 637 6.68 9.95 -26.96
C ASN A 637 5.76 9.06 -26.11
N ALA A 638 5.97 8.99 -24.79
CA ALA A 638 5.03 8.29 -23.91
C ALA A 638 3.63 8.94 -23.95
N THR A 639 2.58 8.14 -24.04
CA THR A 639 1.19 8.60 -24.12
C THR A 639 0.23 7.67 -23.36
N ASN A 640 -1.00 8.13 -23.13
CA ASN A 640 -2.01 7.45 -22.32
C ASN A 640 -1.50 7.03 -20.92
N VAL A 641 -0.77 7.94 -20.26
CA VAL A 641 -0.23 7.69 -18.92
C VAL A 641 -1.28 8.03 -17.88
N LYS A 642 -1.55 7.11 -16.95
CA LYS A 642 -2.50 7.33 -15.85
C LYS A 642 -1.78 7.30 -14.51
N ILE A 643 -2.12 8.24 -13.62
CA ILE A 643 -1.58 8.35 -12.26
C ILE A 643 -2.77 8.44 -11.31
N GLU A 644 -3.02 7.40 -10.51
CA GLU A 644 -4.26 7.26 -9.73
C GLU A 644 -3.99 6.90 -8.26
N ASN A 645 -4.55 7.67 -7.32
CA ASN A 645 -4.32 7.44 -5.88
C ASN A 645 -2.83 7.41 -5.50
N VAL A 646 -2.04 8.31 -6.07
CA VAL A 646 -0.59 8.41 -5.81
C VAL A 646 -0.30 9.57 -4.86
N THR A 647 0.54 9.35 -3.86
CA THR A 647 1.13 10.43 -3.06
C THR A 647 2.58 10.57 -3.47
N ALA A 648 2.97 11.68 -4.09
CA ALA A 648 4.33 11.85 -4.61
C ALA A 648 4.96 13.15 -4.09
N THR A 649 6.23 13.06 -3.71
CA THR A 649 7.04 14.19 -3.25
C THR A 649 8.35 14.23 -4.03
N ALA A 650 8.72 15.41 -4.53
CA ALA A 650 10.00 15.69 -5.19
C ALA A 650 10.49 17.10 -4.85
N ALA A 651 11.77 17.39 -5.07
CA ALA A 651 12.32 18.73 -4.84
C ALA A 651 11.74 19.76 -5.83
N ASN A 652 11.70 19.38 -7.11
CA ASN A 652 11.06 20.15 -8.18
C ASN A 652 9.80 19.38 -8.66
N TYR A 653 9.74 19.12 -9.97
CA TYR A 653 8.56 18.66 -10.68
C TYR A 653 8.09 17.27 -10.24
N THR A 654 7.07 17.21 -9.38
CA THR A 654 6.48 15.94 -8.93
C THR A 654 5.99 15.12 -10.13
N VAL A 655 5.27 15.75 -11.06
CA VAL A 655 4.93 15.17 -12.36
C VAL A 655 5.42 16.10 -13.47
N ASN A 656 6.31 15.59 -14.33
CA ASN A 656 6.89 16.34 -15.44
C ASN A 656 6.57 15.68 -16.79
N VAL A 657 5.91 16.41 -17.68
CA VAL A 657 5.73 16.02 -19.09
C VAL A 657 6.77 16.76 -19.92
N ALA A 658 7.86 16.07 -20.27
CA ALA A 658 8.99 16.70 -20.94
C ALA A 658 8.75 16.94 -22.44
N SER A 659 9.48 17.89 -23.03
CA SER A 659 9.44 18.22 -24.47
C SER A 659 9.68 17.03 -25.41
N SER A 660 10.35 15.98 -24.93
CA SER A 660 10.55 14.72 -25.66
C SER A 660 9.29 13.84 -25.79
N ALA A 661 8.14 14.22 -25.19
CA ALA A 661 6.89 13.46 -25.23
C ALA A 661 5.75 14.24 -25.91
N PRO A 662 5.90 14.65 -27.19
CA PRO A 662 4.88 15.43 -27.90
C PRO A 662 3.55 14.68 -27.97
N ASN A 663 2.44 15.40 -27.83
CA ASN A 663 1.08 14.84 -27.81
C ASN A 663 0.85 13.77 -26.72
N ALA A 664 1.60 13.83 -25.61
CA ALA A 664 1.36 12.97 -24.45
C ALA A 664 -0.03 13.24 -23.87
N VAL A 665 -0.82 12.19 -23.68
CA VAL A 665 -2.07 12.24 -22.91
C VAL A 665 -1.78 11.70 -21.50
N VAL A 666 -2.04 12.52 -20.48
CA VAL A 666 -1.72 12.20 -19.08
C VAL A 666 -2.91 12.50 -18.18
N ASP A 667 -3.44 11.48 -17.53
CA ASP A 667 -4.54 11.62 -16.57
C ASP A 667 -4.04 11.42 -15.14
N ILE A 668 -4.19 12.44 -14.30
CA ILE A 668 -3.81 12.42 -12.88
C ILE A 668 -5.09 12.52 -12.05
N LYS A 669 -5.36 11.51 -11.23
CA LYS A 669 -6.59 11.40 -10.44
C LYS A 669 -6.35 11.08 -8.97
N ASN A 670 -7.15 11.71 -8.10
CA ASN A 670 -7.21 11.40 -6.65
C ASN A 670 -5.82 11.34 -5.98
N SER A 671 -4.88 12.17 -6.44
CA SER A 671 -3.48 12.09 -6.07
C SER A 671 -3.06 13.30 -5.24
N THR A 672 -2.08 13.11 -4.35
CA THR A 672 -1.47 14.20 -3.57
C THR A 672 -0.05 14.42 -4.08
N LEU A 673 0.21 15.59 -4.65
CA LEU A 673 1.48 15.91 -5.27
C LEU A 673 2.17 17.07 -4.53
N ASN A 674 3.43 16.88 -4.18
CA ASN A 674 4.22 17.84 -3.41
C ASN A 674 5.57 18.12 -4.11
N GLY A 675 5.89 19.39 -4.32
CA GLY A 675 7.18 19.79 -4.91
C GLY A 675 7.20 21.24 -5.37
N LEU A 676 8.33 21.70 -5.91
CA LEU A 676 8.46 23.01 -6.55
C LEU A 676 8.09 22.89 -8.03
N CYS A 677 7.08 23.61 -8.50
CA CYS A 677 6.42 23.35 -9.80
C CYS A 677 5.87 21.93 -9.91
N THR A 678 4.93 21.60 -9.02
CA THR A 678 4.39 20.26 -8.79
C THR A 678 3.95 19.52 -10.05
N VAL A 679 3.19 20.17 -10.94
CA VAL A 679 2.81 19.63 -12.26
C VAL A 679 3.40 20.52 -13.34
N ASN A 680 4.34 19.99 -14.12
CA ASN A 680 5.06 20.73 -15.15
C ASN A 680 4.85 20.12 -16.53
N VAL A 681 4.43 20.92 -17.50
CA VAL A 681 4.25 20.50 -18.90
C VAL A 681 5.15 21.34 -19.80
N ALA A 682 6.06 20.69 -20.52
CA ALA A 682 6.97 21.31 -21.48
C ALA A 682 6.86 20.69 -22.87
N SER A 683 5.74 20.02 -23.14
CA SER A 683 5.54 19.21 -24.34
C SER A 683 4.46 19.78 -25.24
N ALA A 684 4.80 19.97 -26.51
CA ALA A 684 3.87 20.47 -27.51
C ALA A 684 2.71 19.49 -27.74
N GLY A 685 1.49 20.02 -27.83
CA GLY A 685 0.26 19.25 -28.06
C GLY A 685 -0.13 18.28 -26.93
N ALA A 686 0.55 18.30 -25.78
CA ALA A 686 0.20 17.43 -24.66
C ALA A 686 -1.17 17.78 -24.08
N GLU A 687 -1.90 16.77 -23.62
CA GLU A 687 -3.20 16.89 -22.95
C GLU A 687 -3.06 16.32 -21.54
N VAL A 688 -3.13 17.18 -20.52
CA VAL A 688 -2.97 16.77 -19.12
C VAL A 688 -4.24 17.07 -18.34
N THR A 689 -4.83 16.04 -17.74
CA THR A 689 -5.98 16.17 -16.83
C THR A 689 -5.53 16.00 -15.39
N VAL A 690 -5.96 16.89 -14.49
CA VAL A 690 -5.75 16.80 -13.04
C VAL A 690 -7.11 16.87 -12.35
N ASP A 691 -7.61 15.73 -11.85
CA ASP A 691 -8.97 15.62 -11.30
C ASP A 691 -8.99 15.03 -9.88
N GLY A 692 -9.66 15.70 -8.95
CA GLY A 692 -9.79 15.21 -7.56
C GLY A 692 -8.49 15.20 -6.76
N CYS A 693 -7.49 16.01 -7.17
CA CYS A 693 -6.14 15.96 -6.59
C CYS A 693 -5.94 17.00 -5.47
N THR A 694 -4.85 16.86 -4.74
CA THR A 694 -4.25 17.93 -3.92
C THR A 694 -2.86 18.24 -4.45
N VAL A 695 -2.63 19.48 -4.91
CA VAL A 695 -1.38 19.92 -5.52
C VAL A 695 -0.76 20.99 -4.63
N ASN A 696 0.37 20.67 -4.02
CA ASN A 696 1.08 21.54 -3.07
C ASN A 696 2.38 22.05 -3.70
N CYS A 697 2.46 23.36 -3.91
CA CYS A 697 3.69 24.04 -4.30
C CYS A 697 4.49 24.39 -3.03
N ASN A 698 5.57 23.65 -2.79
CA ASN A 698 6.42 23.82 -1.60
C ASN A 698 7.54 24.84 -1.84
N ASP A 699 7.15 26.03 -2.29
CA ASP A 699 8.08 27.12 -2.52
C ASP A 699 8.47 27.80 -1.20
N ASN A 700 9.73 27.65 -0.81
CA ASN A 700 10.31 28.33 0.35
C ASN A 700 11.20 29.51 -0.07
N ASN A 701 11.24 29.86 -1.36
CA ASN A 701 12.09 30.93 -1.88
C ASN A 701 11.41 32.29 -1.66
N THR A 702 12.12 33.21 -1.01
CA THR A 702 11.65 34.58 -0.72
C THR A 702 12.24 35.62 -1.68
N THR A 703 12.90 35.19 -2.76
CA THR A 703 13.57 36.09 -3.70
C THR A 703 12.55 36.63 -4.70
N VAL A 704 12.39 37.96 -4.74
CA VAL A 704 11.29 38.62 -5.46
C VAL A 704 11.36 38.36 -6.97
N GLY A 705 10.22 37.98 -7.55
CA GLY A 705 10.08 37.76 -9.00
C GLY A 705 10.44 36.35 -9.48
N GLU A 706 10.97 35.47 -8.61
CA GLU A 706 11.28 34.07 -8.94
C GLU A 706 10.02 33.18 -8.91
N ALA A 707 8.87 33.68 -9.41
CA ALA A 707 7.53 33.11 -9.20
C ALA A 707 7.37 31.68 -9.74
N TYR A 708 7.37 30.69 -8.84
CA TYR A 708 7.00 29.31 -9.17
C TYR A 708 5.48 29.17 -9.27
N ALA A 709 5.02 28.08 -9.87
CA ALA A 709 3.59 27.80 -9.94
C ALA A 709 3.30 26.34 -9.64
N ALA A 710 2.25 26.05 -8.88
CA ALA A 710 1.88 24.66 -8.58
C ALA A 710 1.66 23.87 -9.88
N ILE A 711 1.05 24.52 -10.87
CA ILE A 711 0.80 23.98 -12.22
C ILE A 711 1.42 24.91 -13.27
N SER A 712 2.33 24.37 -14.08
CA SER A 712 3.08 25.14 -15.08
C SER A 712 2.95 24.57 -16.48
N LEU A 713 2.59 25.43 -17.43
CA LEU A 713 2.67 25.16 -18.86
C LEU A 713 3.81 26.00 -19.46
N ASN A 714 4.89 25.35 -19.88
CA ASN A 714 6.12 26.04 -20.31
C ASN A 714 6.04 26.58 -21.74
N LYS A 715 6.94 27.51 -22.06
CA LYS A 715 7.05 28.14 -23.39
C LYS A 715 7.10 27.15 -24.57
N ASP A 716 7.72 25.99 -24.36
CA ASP A 716 7.89 24.96 -25.41
C ASP A 716 6.64 24.07 -25.59
N ALA A 717 5.62 24.20 -24.73
CA ALA A 717 4.40 23.41 -24.75
C ALA A 717 3.32 24.02 -25.67
N GLU A 718 3.69 24.35 -26.90
CA GLU A 718 2.76 24.94 -27.87
C GLU A 718 1.53 24.05 -28.10
N ASN A 719 0.34 24.66 -28.14
CA ASN A 719 -0.95 23.97 -28.33
C ASN A 719 -1.29 22.90 -27.28
N ALA A 720 -0.55 22.81 -26.18
CA ALA A 720 -0.85 21.88 -25.10
C ALA A 720 -1.98 22.40 -24.21
N THR A 721 -2.66 21.48 -23.55
CA THR A 721 -3.80 21.76 -22.68
C THR A 721 -3.59 21.14 -21.31
N ILE A 722 -3.91 21.89 -20.26
CA ILE A 722 -4.03 21.38 -18.89
C ILE A 722 -5.45 21.67 -18.41
N THR A 723 -6.18 20.62 -18.04
CA THR A 723 -7.53 20.72 -17.48
C THR A 723 -7.49 20.28 -16.03
N VAL A 724 -7.89 21.17 -15.12
CA VAL A 724 -7.88 20.93 -13.67
C VAL A 724 -9.31 21.00 -13.16
N THR A 725 -9.78 19.93 -12.50
CA THR A 725 -11.14 19.85 -11.93
C THR A 725 -11.10 19.28 -10.52
N ASN A 726 -12.01 19.72 -9.66
CA ASN A 726 -12.19 19.15 -8.31
C ASN A 726 -10.89 19.07 -7.48
N THR A 727 -9.92 19.96 -7.73
CA THR A 727 -8.55 19.84 -7.23
C THR A 727 -8.25 20.99 -6.28
N THR A 728 -7.66 20.68 -5.13
CA THR A 728 -7.16 21.69 -4.19
C THR A 728 -5.74 22.07 -4.60
N ILE A 729 -5.49 23.35 -4.87
CA ILE A 729 -4.16 23.88 -5.21
C ILE A 729 -3.70 24.77 -4.06
N ASN A 730 -2.59 24.40 -3.42
CA ASN A 730 -2.00 25.15 -2.33
C ASN A 730 -0.66 25.76 -2.77
N VAL A 731 -0.49 27.04 -2.52
CA VAL A 731 0.76 27.78 -2.70
C VAL A 731 1.18 28.33 -1.33
N ALA A 732 2.50 28.40 -1.08
CA ALA A 732 3.03 28.84 0.21
C ALA A 732 2.60 30.29 0.52
N GLU A 733 2.09 30.53 1.73
CA GLU A 733 1.77 31.89 2.19
C GLU A 733 3.05 32.73 2.26
N GLY A 734 3.20 33.72 1.37
CA GLY A 734 4.29 34.70 1.44
C GLY A 734 5.53 34.44 0.58
N SER A 735 5.49 33.53 -0.39
CA SER A 735 6.30 33.66 -1.60
C SER A 735 5.46 34.20 -2.77
N ASP A 736 6.12 34.55 -3.88
CA ASP A 736 5.49 35.07 -5.10
C ASP A 736 4.85 33.94 -5.97
N SER A 737 4.61 32.76 -5.39
CA SER A 737 4.09 31.60 -6.10
C SER A 737 2.62 31.76 -6.47
N VAL A 738 2.25 31.31 -7.68
CA VAL A 738 0.87 31.38 -8.21
C VAL A 738 0.25 29.99 -8.39
N PRO A 739 -1.08 29.83 -8.35
CA PRO A 739 -1.71 28.52 -8.53
C PRO A 739 -1.38 27.87 -9.88
N ALA A 740 -1.46 28.65 -10.96
CA ALA A 740 -1.13 28.19 -12.30
C ALA A 740 -0.52 29.27 -13.19
N ARG A 741 0.35 28.85 -14.11
CA ARG A 741 1.22 29.71 -14.91
C ARG A 741 1.33 29.19 -16.34
N ASN A 742 0.91 30.00 -17.31
CA ASN A 742 0.91 29.66 -18.73
C ASN A 742 1.91 30.52 -19.50
N SER A 743 3.03 29.91 -19.89
CA SER A 743 4.07 30.52 -20.71
C SER A 743 4.04 30.04 -22.17
N ALA A 744 3.21 29.05 -22.50
CA ALA A 744 3.11 28.51 -23.85
C ALA A 744 2.42 29.49 -24.81
N ALA A 745 2.93 29.54 -26.04
CA ALA A 745 2.21 30.14 -27.16
C ALA A 745 1.01 29.24 -27.53
N ASN A 746 -0.21 29.79 -27.52
CA ASN A 746 -1.47 29.09 -27.81
C ASN A 746 -1.80 27.88 -26.92
N GLY A 747 -1.04 27.63 -25.84
CA GLY A 747 -1.39 26.64 -24.83
C GLY A 747 -2.51 27.14 -23.91
N THR A 748 -3.25 26.23 -23.29
CA THR A 748 -4.37 26.57 -22.40
C THR A 748 -4.27 25.84 -21.07
N ILE A 749 -4.60 26.54 -19.99
CA ILE A 749 -4.83 25.95 -18.67
C ILE A 749 -6.23 26.37 -18.25
N THR A 750 -7.05 25.42 -17.82
CA THR A 750 -8.37 25.69 -17.23
C THR A 750 -8.46 25.07 -15.84
N ILE A 751 -8.96 25.85 -14.88
CA ILE A 751 -9.21 25.41 -13.50
C ILE A 751 -10.72 25.56 -13.25
N ASP A 752 -11.40 24.43 -13.05
CA ASP A 752 -12.86 24.32 -12.93
C ASP A 752 -13.60 25.04 -14.08
N GLY A 753 -13.04 24.95 -15.29
CA GLY A 753 -13.59 25.56 -16.50
C GLY A 753 -13.31 27.07 -16.66
N SER A 754 -12.53 27.68 -15.77
CA SER A 754 -12.14 29.09 -15.82
C SER A 754 -10.64 29.27 -16.09
N THR A 755 -10.26 30.39 -16.70
CA THR A 755 -8.87 30.83 -16.86
C THR A 755 -8.50 31.98 -15.91
N GLU A 756 -9.42 32.43 -15.06
CA GLU A 756 -9.21 33.63 -14.22
C GLU A 756 -8.08 33.47 -13.20
N ASN A 757 -7.84 32.25 -12.70
CA ASN A 757 -6.79 31.94 -11.72
C ASN A 757 -5.48 31.46 -12.37
N VAL A 758 -5.27 31.79 -13.65
CA VAL A 758 -4.09 31.41 -14.42
C VAL A 758 -3.32 32.68 -14.80
N CYS A 759 -2.06 32.78 -14.38
CA CYS A 759 -1.17 33.85 -14.82
C CYS A 759 -0.66 33.56 -16.24
N VAL A 760 -0.92 34.46 -17.20
CA VAL A 760 -0.71 34.25 -18.65
C VAL A 760 0.52 35.02 -19.14
N MET A 761 1.72 34.47 -18.89
CA MET A 761 3.00 35.16 -19.07
C MET A 761 3.19 35.71 -20.49
N VAL A 762 3.72 36.92 -20.61
CA VAL A 762 3.85 37.66 -21.87
C VAL A 762 5.28 37.62 -22.42
N ALA A 763 6.30 37.60 -21.56
CA ALA A 763 7.70 37.58 -21.98
C ALA A 763 8.52 36.57 -21.17
N ALA A 764 9.61 36.06 -21.76
CA ALA A 764 10.58 35.19 -21.12
C ALA A 764 12.01 35.69 -21.33
N ILE A 765 12.91 35.45 -20.39
CA ILE A 765 14.35 35.71 -20.52
C ILE A 765 15.08 34.38 -20.45
N THR A 766 15.90 34.11 -21.46
CA THR A 766 16.76 32.93 -21.50
C THR A 766 18.21 33.36 -21.28
N TYR A 767 18.90 32.76 -20.31
CA TYR A 767 20.32 32.99 -20.09
C TYR A 767 21.16 32.06 -20.95
N GLU A 768 22.23 32.58 -21.55
CA GLU A 768 23.18 31.76 -22.32
C GLU A 768 23.69 30.57 -21.49
N GLY A 769 23.48 29.35 -21.99
CA GLY A 769 23.92 28.11 -21.36
C GLY A 769 23.01 27.58 -20.23
N SER A 770 21.88 28.22 -19.91
CA SER A 770 20.92 27.76 -18.91
C SER A 770 19.72 27.05 -19.55
N ALA A 771 19.25 25.96 -18.93
CA ALA A 771 17.96 25.34 -19.26
C ALA A 771 16.77 26.03 -18.58
N TYR A 772 17.04 27.00 -17.70
CA TYR A 772 16.03 27.76 -16.96
C TYR A 772 15.78 29.11 -17.63
N TYR A 773 14.51 29.50 -17.68
CA TYR A 773 14.08 30.81 -18.13
C TYR A 773 13.20 31.46 -17.06
N TYR A 774 13.28 32.78 -16.98
CA TYR A 774 12.35 33.60 -16.19
C TYR A 774 11.27 34.07 -17.12
N SER A 775 10.03 34.21 -16.66
CA SER A 775 9.00 34.84 -17.48
C SER A 775 8.07 35.68 -16.63
N PHE A 776 7.49 36.68 -17.29
CA PHE A 776 6.92 37.87 -16.69
C PHE A 776 5.51 38.10 -17.22
N GLU A 777 4.63 38.63 -16.38
CA GLU A 777 3.26 38.98 -16.76
C GLU A 777 3.24 40.22 -17.66
N THR A 778 4.22 41.11 -17.51
CA THR A 778 4.35 42.30 -18.34
C THR A 778 5.70 42.36 -19.06
N LEU A 779 5.73 43.04 -20.21
CA LEU A 779 6.99 43.29 -20.93
C LEU A 779 7.88 44.30 -20.21
N GLU A 780 7.30 45.25 -19.47
CA GLU A 780 8.05 46.27 -18.73
C GLU A 780 8.91 45.64 -17.63
N GLU A 781 8.33 44.74 -16.83
CA GLU A 781 9.06 43.99 -15.80
C GLU A 781 10.18 43.14 -16.40
N ALA A 782 9.94 42.50 -17.54
CA ALA A 782 10.97 41.71 -18.21
C ALA A 782 12.15 42.57 -18.67
N VAL A 783 11.89 43.76 -19.22
CA VAL A 783 12.93 44.69 -19.66
C VAL A 783 13.71 45.27 -18.47
N GLU A 784 13.03 45.58 -17.36
CA GLU A 784 13.66 46.08 -16.13
C GLU A 784 14.54 45.01 -15.47
N PHE A 785 14.12 43.74 -15.50
CA PHE A 785 14.87 42.63 -14.92
C PHE A 785 16.08 42.21 -15.76
N ALA A 786 15.98 42.29 -17.09
CA ALA A 786 17.02 41.87 -18.01
C ALA A 786 18.31 42.71 -17.89
N LYS A 787 19.46 42.04 -18.01
CA LYS A 787 20.80 42.65 -17.98
C LYS A 787 21.32 42.86 -19.40
N GLU A 788 22.34 43.72 -19.54
CA GLU A 788 23.03 43.90 -20.81
C GLU A 788 23.48 42.54 -21.40
N GLY A 789 23.18 42.31 -22.68
CA GLY A 789 23.42 41.05 -23.38
C GLY A 789 22.29 40.01 -23.28
N ASP A 790 21.31 40.19 -22.38
CA ASP A 790 20.21 39.22 -22.25
C ASP A 790 19.25 39.26 -23.46
N VAL A 791 18.64 38.10 -23.73
CA VAL A 791 17.60 37.93 -24.75
C VAL A 791 16.24 37.79 -24.08
N ILE A 792 15.36 38.74 -24.37
CA ILE A 792 13.96 38.76 -23.97
C ILE A 792 13.14 38.23 -25.13
N THR A 793 12.43 37.12 -24.96
CA THR A 793 11.54 36.53 -25.96
C THR A 793 10.09 36.86 -25.64
N LEU A 794 9.38 37.42 -26.60
CA LEU A 794 7.95 37.65 -26.50
C LEU A 794 7.16 36.36 -26.76
N LEU A 795 6.27 35.99 -25.83
CA LEU A 795 5.52 34.74 -25.86
C LEU A 795 4.15 34.87 -26.56
N ARG A 796 3.62 36.09 -26.69
CA ARG A 796 2.34 36.40 -27.34
C ARG A 796 2.29 37.85 -27.82
N ASP A 797 1.44 38.17 -28.80
CA ASP A 797 1.25 39.54 -29.29
C ASP A 797 0.92 40.51 -28.14
N ILE A 798 1.47 41.73 -28.20
CA ILE A 798 1.20 42.78 -27.21
C ILE A 798 0.45 43.93 -27.87
N VAL A 799 -0.56 44.44 -27.16
CA VAL A 799 -1.22 45.70 -27.47
C VAL A 799 -0.93 46.71 -26.36
N VAL A 800 -0.24 47.80 -26.71
CA VAL A 800 0.04 48.94 -25.83
C VAL A 800 -1.09 49.95 -25.98
N GLU A 801 -1.99 50.01 -24.99
CA GLU A 801 -3.09 50.99 -24.98
C GLU A 801 -2.74 52.28 -24.21
N GLY A 802 -1.84 52.19 -23.22
CA GLY A 802 -1.39 53.30 -22.38
C GLY A 802 -0.02 53.86 -22.81
N THR A 803 0.76 54.33 -21.83
CA THR A 803 2.15 54.73 -22.03
C THR A 803 3.08 53.58 -21.63
N LEU A 804 4.01 53.21 -22.51
CA LEU A 804 5.05 52.22 -22.25
C LEU A 804 6.42 52.73 -22.71
N THR A 805 7.43 52.64 -21.85
CA THR A 805 8.82 52.96 -22.20
C THR A 805 9.67 51.70 -22.03
N LEU A 806 10.30 51.27 -23.12
CA LEU A 806 11.20 50.12 -23.16
C LEU A 806 12.64 50.62 -23.32
N ASP A 807 13.43 50.53 -22.26
CA ASP A 807 14.86 50.86 -22.31
C ASP A 807 15.70 49.58 -22.48
N LEU A 808 16.00 49.26 -23.74
CA LEU A 808 16.68 48.03 -24.07
C LEU A 808 18.18 48.12 -23.86
N GLU A 809 18.82 49.30 -23.83
CA GLU A 809 20.26 49.53 -23.56
C GLU A 809 21.14 48.24 -23.53
N GLY A 810 21.56 47.76 -24.72
CA GLY A 810 22.41 46.57 -24.89
C GLY A 810 21.72 45.19 -24.79
N LYS A 811 20.40 45.13 -24.63
CA LYS A 811 19.56 43.92 -24.60
C LYS A 811 18.95 43.63 -25.97
N THR A 812 18.52 42.39 -26.17
CA THR A 812 17.80 41.97 -27.38
C THR A 812 16.38 41.55 -27.05
N LEU A 813 15.39 42.20 -27.65
CA LEU A 813 13.99 41.76 -27.65
C LEU A 813 13.74 40.97 -28.94
N VAL A 814 13.36 39.70 -28.80
CA VAL A 814 12.97 38.80 -29.88
C VAL A 814 11.45 38.67 -29.86
N THR A 815 10.81 38.93 -30.98
CA THR A 815 9.35 38.82 -31.11
C THR A 815 8.95 37.78 -32.15
N ASN A 816 8.09 36.85 -31.75
CA ASN A 816 7.37 35.91 -32.62
C ASN A 816 5.92 36.41 -32.93
N GLY A 817 5.70 37.70 -32.67
CA GLY A 817 4.44 38.41 -32.77
C GLY A 817 4.63 39.90 -33.13
N MET A 818 3.54 40.67 -33.14
CA MET A 818 3.56 42.11 -33.46
C MET A 818 3.44 42.94 -32.17
N LEU A 819 4.35 43.90 -31.97
CA LEU A 819 4.17 44.92 -30.93
C LEU A 819 3.23 46.00 -31.48
N THR A 820 1.97 45.97 -31.04
CA THR A 820 0.94 46.90 -31.50
C THR A 820 0.83 48.07 -30.53
N ASN A 821 0.95 49.29 -31.02
CA ASN A 821 0.82 50.51 -30.22
C ASN A 821 -0.42 51.30 -30.59
N ALA A 822 -1.40 51.35 -29.70
CA ALA A 822 -2.58 52.22 -29.77
C ALA A 822 -2.42 53.48 -28.89
N GLY A 823 -1.50 53.47 -27.92
CA GLY A 823 -1.22 54.56 -26.98
C GLY A 823 0.09 55.32 -27.29
N GLU A 824 0.99 55.38 -26.32
CA GLU A 824 2.32 56.00 -26.44
C GLU A 824 3.42 54.99 -26.13
N LEU A 825 4.24 54.65 -27.13
CA LEU A 825 5.34 53.70 -27.02
C LEU A 825 6.67 54.39 -27.27
N THR A 826 7.60 54.26 -26.33
CA THR A 826 8.99 54.70 -26.48
C THR A 826 9.92 53.49 -26.39
N ILE A 827 10.82 53.32 -27.36
CA ILE A 827 11.85 52.26 -27.34
C ILE A 827 13.22 52.92 -27.49
N LYS A 828 14.15 52.59 -26.59
CA LYS A 828 15.51 53.17 -26.55
C LYS A 828 16.58 52.09 -26.53
N GLY A 829 17.65 52.30 -27.30
CA GLY A 829 18.83 51.43 -27.28
C GLY A 829 18.56 49.99 -27.71
N GLY A 830 19.60 49.16 -27.67
CA GLY A 830 19.49 47.70 -27.85
C GLY A 830 18.97 47.27 -29.21
N LYS A 831 18.40 46.06 -29.26
CA LYS A 831 18.01 45.40 -30.51
C LYS A 831 16.62 44.79 -30.44
N LEU A 832 15.84 44.88 -31.52
CA LEU A 832 14.54 44.25 -31.71
C LEU A 832 14.57 43.36 -32.94
N ILE A 833 14.31 42.06 -32.78
CA ILE A 833 14.47 41.06 -33.85
C ILE A 833 13.15 40.29 -34.03
N SER A 834 12.77 40.04 -35.28
CA SER A 834 11.69 39.09 -35.59
C SER A 834 12.28 37.69 -35.76
N GLU A 835 11.67 36.67 -35.16
CA GLU A 835 11.99 35.29 -35.55
C GLU A 835 11.59 35.06 -37.02
N ASN A 836 12.44 34.31 -37.74
CA ASN A 836 12.19 34.00 -39.15
C ASN A 836 11.07 32.96 -39.25
N ASN A 837 9.84 33.43 -39.46
CA ASN A 837 8.66 32.60 -39.60
C ASN A 837 7.99 32.86 -40.96
N ALA A 838 7.97 31.86 -41.84
CA ALA A 838 7.42 31.97 -43.19
C ALA A 838 5.88 32.11 -43.20
N ASP A 839 5.21 31.71 -42.12
CA ASP A 839 3.74 31.59 -42.06
C ASP A 839 3.03 32.81 -41.45
N LYS A 840 3.78 33.83 -41.01
CA LYS A 840 3.22 35.08 -40.44
C LYS A 840 3.90 36.31 -41.06
N PRO A 841 3.15 37.28 -41.63
CA PRO A 841 3.72 38.54 -42.09
C PRO A 841 4.10 39.41 -40.87
N ASN A 842 5.29 39.19 -40.34
CA ASN A 842 5.72 39.70 -39.03
C ASN A 842 6.14 41.18 -39.08
N THR A 843 5.23 42.12 -38.85
CA THR A 843 5.64 43.51 -38.55
C THR A 843 6.20 43.57 -37.12
N LEU A 844 7.42 44.11 -36.92
CA LEU A 844 7.98 44.26 -35.56
C LEU A 844 7.14 45.21 -34.72
N ILE A 845 6.85 46.40 -35.26
CA ILE A 845 6.10 47.45 -34.59
C ILE A 845 5.00 47.98 -35.51
N SER A 846 3.75 47.90 -35.06
CA SER A 846 2.62 48.54 -35.74
C SER A 846 1.98 49.56 -34.81
N THR A 847 2.02 50.83 -35.18
CA THR A 847 1.50 51.93 -34.36
C THR A 847 0.36 52.66 -35.04
N ALA A 848 -0.73 52.88 -34.31
CA ALA A 848 -1.75 53.88 -34.60
C ALA A 848 -1.71 55.06 -33.60
N GLY A 849 -0.97 54.89 -32.49
CA GLY A 849 -0.69 55.92 -31.51
C GLY A 849 0.61 56.69 -31.77
N LYS A 850 1.26 57.16 -30.70
CA LYS A 850 2.53 57.89 -30.73
C LYS A 850 3.70 56.93 -30.50
N LEU A 851 4.65 56.87 -31.43
CA LEU A 851 5.85 56.04 -31.36
C LEU A 851 7.11 56.90 -31.27
N THR A 852 8.02 56.57 -30.36
CA THR A 852 9.37 57.14 -30.31
C THR A 852 10.39 56.00 -30.33
N ILE A 853 11.33 56.06 -31.26
CA ILE A 853 12.46 55.12 -31.34
C ILE A 853 13.75 55.94 -31.25
N ASP A 854 14.67 55.57 -30.36
CA ASP A 854 15.94 56.27 -30.17
C ASP A 854 17.12 55.30 -30.02
N GLY A 855 18.01 55.23 -31.02
CA GLY A 855 19.23 54.41 -30.96
C GLY A 855 18.98 52.90 -30.95
N VAL A 856 17.90 52.42 -31.56
CA VAL A 856 17.51 50.99 -31.59
C VAL A 856 17.91 50.35 -32.91
N GLU A 857 18.44 49.12 -32.85
CA GLU A 857 18.62 48.26 -34.03
C GLU A 857 17.37 47.36 -34.22
N LEU A 858 16.74 47.42 -35.40
CA LEU A 858 15.55 46.65 -35.75
C LEU A 858 15.87 45.71 -36.91
N ASP A 859 15.79 44.40 -36.67
CA ASP A 859 16.04 43.36 -37.65
C ASP A 859 14.76 42.59 -37.98
N HIS A 860 14.18 42.92 -39.13
CA HIS A 860 12.97 42.31 -39.66
C HIS A 860 13.31 41.28 -40.76
N ASN A 861 13.23 40.01 -40.42
CA ASN A 861 13.72 38.91 -41.24
C ASN A 861 12.65 38.28 -42.15
N CYS A 862 11.42 38.82 -42.22
CA CYS A 862 10.35 38.26 -43.05
C CYS A 862 10.53 38.63 -44.53
N THR A 863 10.64 37.60 -45.38
CA THR A 863 10.91 37.76 -46.82
C THR A 863 9.65 37.89 -47.68
N THR A 864 8.46 37.56 -47.14
CA THR A 864 7.23 37.41 -47.93
C THR A 864 6.34 38.65 -47.96
N ALA A 865 6.22 39.42 -46.87
CA ALA A 865 5.43 40.65 -46.79
C ALA A 865 5.75 41.47 -45.52
N GLY A 866 5.21 42.69 -45.41
CA GLY A 866 5.25 43.50 -44.19
C GLY A 866 6.33 44.59 -44.18
N ALA A 867 6.41 45.31 -43.06
CA ALA A 867 7.46 46.30 -42.79
C ALA A 867 8.02 46.09 -41.39
N ALA A 868 9.29 46.45 -41.15
CA ALA A 868 9.82 46.47 -39.78
C ALA A 868 8.98 47.42 -38.90
N ILE A 869 8.66 48.61 -39.41
CA ILE A 869 7.83 49.60 -38.71
C ILE A 869 6.63 49.99 -39.59
N ARG A 870 5.42 49.90 -39.04
CA ARG A 870 4.18 50.39 -39.66
C ARG A 870 3.56 51.49 -38.81
N VAL A 871 3.25 52.64 -39.42
CA VAL A 871 2.62 53.79 -38.76
C VAL A 871 1.31 54.11 -39.49
N LEU A 872 0.17 53.97 -38.81
CA LEU A 872 -1.17 53.93 -39.41
C LEU A 872 -2.06 55.00 -38.74
N GLY A 873 -2.16 56.19 -39.32
CA GLY A 873 -2.87 57.35 -38.74
C GLY A 873 -2.12 58.09 -37.62
N GLY A 874 -1.23 57.41 -36.90
CA GLY A 874 -0.50 57.93 -35.73
C GLY A 874 0.66 58.88 -36.04
N GLU A 875 1.51 59.10 -35.02
CA GLU A 875 2.75 59.90 -35.14
C GLU A 875 3.97 59.08 -34.72
N ALA A 876 5.08 59.17 -35.46
CA ALA A 876 6.32 58.50 -35.12
C ALA A 876 7.53 59.44 -35.19
N VAL A 877 8.40 59.37 -34.18
CA VAL A 877 9.72 60.03 -34.16
C VAL A 877 10.79 58.94 -34.07
N ILE A 878 11.65 58.84 -35.09
CA ILE A 878 12.67 57.79 -35.20
C ILE A 878 14.04 58.47 -35.27
N ASN A 879 14.86 58.26 -34.26
CA ASN A 879 16.16 58.90 -34.10
C ASN A 879 17.28 57.86 -34.01
N ASN A 880 18.34 58.02 -34.80
CA ASN A 880 19.53 57.15 -34.78
C ASN A 880 19.24 55.63 -34.84
N ALA A 881 18.11 55.23 -35.42
CA ALA A 881 17.75 53.81 -35.56
C ALA A 881 18.49 53.15 -36.73
N VAL A 882 18.85 51.88 -36.55
CA VAL A 882 19.37 50.99 -37.61
C VAL A 882 18.26 50.00 -37.95
N VAL A 883 17.68 50.06 -39.14
CA VAL A 883 16.53 49.22 -39.53
C VAL A 883 16.90 48.36 -40.71
N ASN A 884 17.08 47.07 -40.48
CA ASN A 884 17.32 46.07 -41.51
C ASN A 884 16.02 45.30 -41.76
N ALA A 885 15.61 45.19 -43.02
CA ALA A 885 14.41 44.45 -43.38
C ALA A 885 14.61 43.65 -44.67
N GLU A 886 14.12 42.41 -44.67
CA GLU A 886 14.05 41.61 -45.90
C GLU A 886 13.00 42.16 -46.87
N ASN A 887 11.88 42.66 -46.34
CA ASN A 887 10.85 43.39 -47.07
C ASN A 887 10.99 44.93 -46.83
N LEU A 888 9.90 45.67 -46.57
CA LEU A 888 9.97 47.12 -46.29
C LEU A 888 10.64 47.41 -44.92
N THR A 889 11.35 48.53 -44.78
CA THR A 889 11.85 49.00 -43.46
C THR A 889 10.80 49.84 -42.72
N LEU A 890 10.15 50.77 -43.42
CA LEU A 890 9.17 51.68 -42.82
C LEU A 890 8.00 51.94 -43.77
N PHE A 891 6.79 51.83 -43.24
CA PHE A 891 5.55 52.09 -43.95
C PHE A 891 4.65 53.04 -43.17
N ALA A 892 4.37 54.21 -43.75
CA ALA A 892 3.48 55.23 -43.20
C ALA A 892 2.19 55.35 -44.03
N ASP A 893 1.03 55.29 -43.38
CA ASP A 893 -0.29 55.34 -44.00
C ASP A 893 -1.19 56.32 -43.22
N GLY A 894 -1.55 57.44 -43.84
CA GLY A 894 -2.30 58.52 -43.15
C GLY A 894 -1.62 59.10 -41.90
N ALA A 895 -0.32 58.84 -41.71
CA ALA A 895 0.43 59.10 -40.49
C ALA A 895 1.46 60.24 -40.63
N LYS A 896 1.97 60.77 -39.52
CA LYS A 896 3.12 61.69 -39.53
C LYS A 896 4.37 61.00 -39.00
N VAL A 897 5.45 61.03 -39.76
CA VAL A 897 6.71 60.40 -39.35
C VAL A 897 7.88 61.37 -39.49
N ASN A 898 8.70 61.49 -38.47
CA ASN A 898 9.92 62.29 -38.49
C ASN A 898 11.12 61.39 -38.23
N ILE A 899 12.04 61.32 -39.19
CA ILE A 899 13.31 60.61 -39.09
C ILE A 899 14.43 61.63 -38.87
N THR A 900 15.24 61.41 -37.84
CA THR A 900 16.37 62.27 -37.46
C THR A 900 17.60 61.43 -37.11
N GLY A 901 18.77 62.09 -37.07
CA GLY A 901 20.03 61.45 -36.71
C GLY A 901 20.86 61.06 -37.93
N ALA A 902 22.13 61.47 -37.94
CA ALA A 902 23.04 61.16 -39.05
C ALA A 902 23.45 59.69 -39.09
N GLU A 903 23.37 59.00 -37.95
CA GLU A 903 23.74 57.60 -37.78
C GLU A 903 22.60 56.63 -38.11
N SER A 904 21.38 57.15 -38.37
CA SER A 904 20.27 56.31 -38.80
C SER A 904 20.59 55.57 -40.10
N SER A 905 20.26 54.29 -40.17
CA SER A 905 20.40 53.49 -41.39
C SER A 905 19.15 52.64 -41.65
N TYR A 906 18.76 52.51 -42.91
CA TYR A 906 17.59 51.75 -43.33
C TYR A 906 17.97 50.91 -44.52
N PHE A 907 18.01 49.59 -44.35
CA PHE A 907 18.39 48.65 -45.38
C PHE A 907 17.22 47.72 -45.72
N SER A 908 16.81 47.71 -47.00
CA SER A 908 15.79 46.80 -47.52
C SER A 908 16.38 45.83 -48.55
N ASN A 909 16.19 44.53 -48.31
CA ASN A 909 16.65 43.46 -49.18
C ASN A 909 15.66 43.10 -50.30
N ALA A 910 14.52 43.80 -50.40
CA ALA A 910 13.41 43.36 -51.24
C ALA A 910 13.74 43.41 -52.74
N SER A 911 13.59 42.28 -53.43
CA SER A 911 13.79 42.15 -54.89
C SER A 911 12.46 41.99 -55.64
N THR A 912 12.44 42.32 -56.93
CA THR A 912 11.25 42.71 -57.73
C THR A 912 10.14 41.68 -57.92
N ASP A 913 10.31 40.47 -57.41
CA ASP A 913 10.07 39.28 -58.23
C ASP A 913 8.72 38.59 -57.98
N ASP A 914 7.93 39.16 -57.06
CA ASP A 914 6.49 38.92 -56.89
C ASP A 914 5.63 39.90 -57.73
N GLY A 915 6.07 41.16 -57.86
CA GLY A 915 5.39 42.27 -58.53
C GLY A 915 4.95 43.46 -57.66
N THR A 916 5.14 43.50 -56.34
CA THR A 916 4.57 44.54 -55.46
C THR A 916 5.37 45.85 -55.30
N TRP A 917 6.49 46.02 -56.02
CA TRP A 917 7.34 47.23 -55.96
C TRP A 917 7.70 47.60 -54.51
N ALA A 918 8.44 46.73 -53.83
CA ALA A 918 8.88 46.96 -52.46
C ALA A 918 10.00 48.03 -52.41
N TYR A 919 9.80 49.05 -51.58
CA TYR A 919 10.74 50.15 -51.35
C TYR A 919 11.15 50.19 -49.88
N ALA A 920 12.38 50.63 -49.58
CA ALA A 920 12.85 50.68 -48.20
C ALA A 920 11.90 51.49 -47.29
N VAL A 921 11.50 52.69 -47.72
CA VAL A 921 10.56 53.57 -47.00
C VAL A 921 9.40 53.96 -47.90
N LYS A 922 8.18 53.87 -47.39
CA LYS A 922 6.96 54.23 -48.12
C LYS A 922 6.01 55.10 -47.29
N ALA A 923 5.49 56.17 -47.88
CA ALA A 923 4.42 57.01 -47.33
C ALA A 923 3.22 57.03 -48.28
N GLN A 924 2.00 56.86 -47.76
CA GLN A 924 0.78 56.87 -48.57
C GLN A 924 -0.48 57.39 -47.86
N ASN A 925 -1.56 57.56 -48.63
CA ASN A 925 -2.90 57.95 -48.17
C ASN A 925 -2.89 59.19 -47.28
N GLY A 926 -2.20 60.26 -47.70
CA GLY A 926 -2.08 61.49 -46.92
C GLY A 926 -1.02 61.48 -45.82
N ALA A 927 -0.21 60.42 -45.70
CA ALA A 927 0.91 60.39 -44.75
C ALA A 927 1.96 61.48 -45.08
N VAL A 928 2.55 62.08 -44.04
CA VAL A 928 3.63 63.07 -44.14
C VAL A 928 4.88 62.52 -43.45
N LEU A 929 5.95 62.29 -44.22
CA LEU A 929 7.22 61.77 -43.71
C LEU A 929 8.34 62.78 -43.93
N THR A 930 9.02 63.21 -42.85
CA THR A 930 10.16 64.13 -42.91
C THR A 930 11.46 63.39 -42.60
N ILE A 931 12.46 63.48 -43.47
CA ILE A 931 13.79 62.89 -43.33
C ILE A 931 14.82 64.01 -43.12
N ASN A 932 15.51 64.02 -41.99
CA ASN A 932 16.51 65.04 -41.65
C ASN A 932 17.96 64.56 -41.73
N GLY A 933 18.20 63.31 -42.09
CA GLY A 933 19.52 62.68 -42.15
C GLY A 933 19.44 61.15 -42.14
N GLY A 934 20.59 60.48 -42.24
CA GLY A 934 20.72 59.03 -42.25
C GLY A 934 21.05 58.44 -43.62
N SER A 935 21.25 57.13 -43.67
CA SER A 935 21.55 56.33 -44.86
C SER A 935 20.41 55.39 -45.19
N PHE A 936 19.94 55.39 -46.43
CA PHE A 936 18.80 54.59 -46.89
C PHE A 936 19.23 53.79 -48.10
N GLU A 937 19.10 52.48 -48.02
CA GLU A 937 19.54 51.53 -49.03
C GLU A 937 18.43 50.55 -49.36
N GLY A 938 18.21 50.30 -50.66
CA GLY A 938 17.24 49.33 -51.14
C GLY A 938 17.70 48.67 -52.43
N LYS A 939 17.29 47.42 -52.67
CA LYS A 939 17.64 46.70 -53.91
C LYS A 939 16.83 47.15 -55.13
N HIS A 940 15.51 47.33 -54.98
CA HIS A 940 14.65 47.81 -56.06
C HIS A 940 14.37 49.32 -55.98
N GLY A 941 14.09 49.84 -54.78
CA GLY A 941 13.99 51.27 -54.57
C GLY A 941 14.04 51.66 -53.10
N VAL A 942 14.27 52.95 -52.87
CA VAL A 942 14.60 53.48 -51.54
C VAL A 942 13.42 54.23 -50.94
N ILE A 943 12.97 55.32 -51.56
CA ILE A 943 11.91 56.18 -51.03
C ILE A 943 10.71 56.23 -51.97
N THR A 944 9.51 56.00 -51.44
CA THR A 944 8.27 56.05 -52.21
C THR A 944 7.14 56.82 -51.56
N SER A 945 6.59 57.79 -52.28
CA SER A 945 5.34 58.47 -51.94
C SER A 945 4.20 58.00 -52.86
N ALA A 946 3.01 57.74 -52.32
CA ALA A 946 1.85 57.31 -53.10
C ALA A 946 0.52 57.86 -52.57
N LYS A 947 -0.54 57.90 -53.40
CA LYS A 947 -1.94 58.22 -53.00
C LYS A 947 -2.05 59.39 -52.00
N ASP A 948 -1.84 60.63 -52.42
CA ASP A 948 -1.80 61.83 -51.56
C ASP A 948 -0.69 61.87 -50.48
N GLY A 949 0.25 60.92 -50.47
CA GLY A 949 1.40 60.94 -49.56
C GLY A 949 2.36 62.10 -49.82
N SER A 950 3.08 62.52 -48.79
CA SER A 950 4.09 63.57 -48.86
C SER A 950 5.37 63.15 -48.14
N ILE A 951 6.50 63.21 -48.84
CA ILE A 951 7.82 62.98 -48.24
C ILE A 951 8.67 64.24 -48.39
N ILE A 952 9.26 64.70 -47.30
CA ILE A 952 10.14 65.87 -47.23
C ILE A 952 11.54 65.40 -46.85
N ILE A 953 12.52 65.64 -47.71
CA ILE A 953 13.92 65.22 -47.52
C ILE A 953 14.78 66.47 -47.32
N ASN A 954 15.24 66.69 -46.09
CA ASN A 954 16.13 67.79 -45.74
C ASN A 954 17.61 67.42 -45.93
N ASP A 955 17.98 66.18 -45.61
CA ASP A 955 19.34 65.65 -45.80
C ASP A 955 19.33 64.09 -45.74
N GLY A 956 20.45 63.45 -46.10
CA GLY A 956 20.63 61.99 -46.03
C GLY A 956 21.35 61.39 -47.24
N VAL A 957 21.61 60.09 -47.23
CA VAL A 957 22.20 59.34 -48.35
C VAL A 957 21.21 58.26 -48.80
N PHE A 958 20.92 58.21 -50.08
CA PHE A 958 19.91 57.32 -50.67
C PHE A 958 20.54 56.54 -51.81
N PHE A 959 20.72 55.24 -51.62
CA PHE A 959 21.50 54.37 -52.49
C PHE A 959 20.74 53.13 -52.94
N ILE A 960 20.97 52.70 -54.18
CA ILE A 960 20.48 51.43 -54.72
C ILE A 960 21.63 50.52 -55.16
N GLN A 961 21.54 49.23 -54.78
CA GLN A 961 22.38 48.11 -55.26
C GLN A 961 22.09 47.74 -56.74
N GLU A 962 22.15 46.45 -57.12
CA GLU A 962 21.61 45.97 -58.40
C GLU A 962 20.14 45.53 -58.26
N PRO A 963 19.19 46.19 -58.95
CA PRO A 963 17.81 45.70 -59.04
C PRO A 963 17.71 44.44 -59.91
N ALA A 964 16.92 43.44 -59.50
CA ALA A 964 16.81 42.15 -60.20
C ALA A 964 16.21 42.29 -61.61
N ASN A 965 15.01 42.86 -61.76
CA ASN A 965 14.44 43.24 -63.06
C ASN A 965 15.05 44.54 -63.66
N GLY A 966 16.27 44.92 -63.24
CA GLY A 966 17.13 45.89 -63.89
C GLY A 966 16.70 47.37 -63.89
N SER A 967 15.55 47.67 -63.31
CA SER A 967 15.04 49.03 -63.06
C SER A 967 14.96 49.28 -61.55
N GLY A 968 15.36 50.46 -61.10
CA GLY A 968 15.27 50.88 -59.70
C GLY A 968 15.52 52.37 -59.54
N TYR A 969 14.82 53.02 -58.60
CA TYR A 969 14.86 54.48 -58.43
C TYR A 969 15.02 54.88 -56.96
N PRO A 970 15.98 55.76 -56.61
CA PRO A 970 16.13 56.21 -55.24
C PRO A 970 14.87 56.92 -54.75
N LEU A 971 14.20 57.64 -55.65
CA LEU A 971 12.96 58.37 -55.38
C LEU A 971 11.83 57.92 -56.31
N CYS A 972 10.66 57.62 -55.75
CA CYS A 972 9.47 57.26 -56.53
C CYS A 972 8.22 58.00 -56.04
N ALA A 973 7.55 58.74 -56.91
CA ALA A 973 6.30 59.44 -56.61
C ALA A 973 5.16 58.87 -57.47
N GLY A 974 4.34 57.99 -56.90
CA GLY A 974 3.37 57.18 -57.64
C GLY A 974 1.92 57.36 -57.20
N GLY A 975 1.09 57.98 -58.05
CA GLY A 975 -0.35 58.16 -57.80
C GLY A 975 -0.77 59.62 -57.62
N GLU A 976 -2.08 59.85 -57.57
CA GLU A 976 -2.68 61.19 -57.56
C GLU A 976 -2.20 61.98 -56.31
N ASN A 977 -1.68 63.19 -56.53
CA ASN A 977 -1.11 64.11 -55.53
C ASN A 977 0.03 63.57 -54.65
N ALA A 978 0.68 62.46 -55.01
CA ALA A 978 1.89 62.02 -54.32
C ALA A 978 3.04 63.02 -54.54
N VAL A 979 3.63 63.55 -53.47
CA VAL A 979 4.70 64.56 -53.55
C VAL A 979 5.95 64.07 -52.82
N ILE A 980 7.11 64.23 -53.45
CA ILE A 980 8.42 64.16 -52.80
C ILE A 980 9.10 65.52 -52.95
N THR A 981 9.43 66.15 -51.82
CA THR A 981 10.14 67.44 -51.75
C THR A 981 11.55 67.21 -51.25
N VAL A 982 12.56 67.71 -51.99
CA VAL A 982 13.97 67.52 -51.69
C VAL A 982 14.65 68.88 -51.49
N TYR A 983 15.10 69.15 -50.27
CA TYR A 983 15.93 70.30 -49.92
C TYR A 983 17.43 69.96 -49.89
N GLY A 984 17.79 68.70 -49.61
CA GLY A 984 19.18 68.24 -49.50
C GLY A 984 19.32 66.71 -49.58
N GLY A 985 20.54 66.20 -49.39
CA GLY A 985 20.87 64.77 -49.45
C GLY A 985 21.61 64.32 -50.72
N LYS A 986 22.04 63.06 -50.75
CA LYS A 986 22.83 62.42 -51.83
C LYS A 986 22.07 61.23 -52.41
N PHE A 987 21.88 61.20 -53.73
CA PHE A 987 21.07 60.19 -54.41
C PHE A 987 21.87 59.47 -55.50
N SER A 988 22.03 58.15 -55.37
CA SER A 988 22.81 57.34 -56.30
C SER A 988 22.22 55.93 -56.48
N ASN A 989 22.66 55.27 -57.55
CA ASN A 989 22.47 53.84 -57.78
C ASN A 989 23.71 53.28 -58.50
N ILE A 990 23.83 51.95 -58.58
CA ILE A 990 25.00 51.31 -59.20
C ILE A 990 25.03 51.47 -60.74
N ARG A 991 23.86 51.50 -61.40
CA ARG A 991 23.77 51.38 -62.87
C ARG A 991 24.11 52.67 -63.60
N ALA A 992 25.04 52.55 -64.56
CA ALA A 992 25.61 53.64 -65.37
C ALA A 992 24.62 54.52 -66.19
N ALA A 993 23.32 54.19 -66.21
CA ALA A 993 22.29 54.88 -67.00
C ALA A 993 20.96 55.08 -66.25
N GLY A 994 20.93 54.92 -64.91
CA GLY A 994 19.70 55.00 -64.12
C GLY A 994 19.11 56.41 -64.01
N ALA A 995 17.82 56.50 -63.69
CA ALA A 995 17.18 57.76 -63.29
C ALA A 995 17.27 57.96 -61.77
N SER A 996 17.39 59.21 -61.32
CA SER A 996 17.38 59.57 -59.89
C SER A 996 15.98 59.60 -59.30
N GLY A 997 14.95 59.58 -60.13
CA GLY A 997 13.59 59.35 -59.67
C GLY A 997 12.59 59.01 -60.78
N TYR A 998 11.47 58.43 -60.36
CA TYR A 998 10.35 58.03 -61.22
C TYR A 998 9.03 58.57 -60.67
N ALA A 999 8.34 59.38 -61.45
CA ALA A 999 6.99 59.87 -61.16
C ALA A 999 6.01 59.27 -62.17
N TYR A 1000 4.83 58.88 -61.70
CA TYR A 1000 3.76 58.36 -62.56
C TYR A 1000 2.39 58.61 -61.94
N ASN A 1001 1.33 58.55 -62.77
CA ASN A 1001 -0.06 58.74 -62.36
C ASN A 1001 -0.34 60.02 -61.53
N GLY A 1002 0.31 61.14 -61.88
CA GLY A 1002 0.08 62.45 -61.23
C GLY A 1002 1.00 62.77 -60.06
N GLY A 1003 1.97 61.90 -59.75
CA GLY A 1003 3.02 62.18 -58.76
C GLY A 1003 3.97 63.30 -59.19
N LYS A 1004 4.58 63.97 -58.21
CA LYS A 1004 5.41 65.17 -58.42
C LYS A 1004 6.67 65.18 -57.55
N PHE A 1005 7.74 65.73 -58.11
CA PHE A 1005 8.96 66.06 -57.38
C PHE A 1005 9.13 67.58 -57.26
N ASN A 1006 9.34 68.07 -56.04
CA ASN A 1006 9.78 69.45 -55.78
C ASN A 1006 11.26 69.42 -55.40
N LEU A 1007 12.14 69.86 -56.31
CA LEU A 1007 13.59 69.80 -56.11
C LEU A 1007 14.14 71.20 -55.83
N TYR A 1008 14.54 71.45 -54.58
CA TYR A 1008 15.14 72.71 -54.12
C TYR A 1008 16.65 72.59 -53.83
N GLY A 1009 17.17 71.36 -53.74
CA GLY A 1009 18.58 71.06 -53.52
C GLY A 1009 18.87 69.56 -53.65
N GLY A 1010 20.01 69.12 -53.10
CA GLY A 1010 20.49 67.73 -53.16
C GLY A 1010 21.57 67.48 -54.22
N LEU A 1011 22.30 66.39 -54.05
CA LEU A 1011 23.40 65.92 -54.89
C LEU A 1011 23.00 64.61 -55.58
N PHE A 1012 23.08 64.54 -56.89
CA PHE A 1012 22.54 63.46 -57.69
C PHE A 1012 23.62 62.86 -58.59
N LYS A 1013 23.66 61.52 -58.65
CA LYS A 1013 24.50 60.80 -59.59
C LYS A 1013 24.04 60.98 -61.05
N TYR A 1014 22.72 61.07 -61.25
CA TYR A 1014 22.10 61.26 -62.56
C TYR A 1014 21.09 62.42 -62.54
N LYS A 1015 21.08 63.26 -63.58
CA LYS A 1015 20.08 64.35 -63.74
C LYS A 1015 18.72 63.87 -64.26
N THR A 1016 18.62 62.60 -64.66
CA THR A 1016 17.43 62.05 -65.32
C THR A 1016 16.37 61.70 -64.28
N PHE A 1017 15.16 62.20 -64.49
CA PHE A 1017 13.95 61.76 -63.81
C PHE A 1017 12.91 61.41 -64.86
N TRP A 1018 12.09 60.41 -64.58
CA TRP A 1018 11.09 59.92 -65.52
C TRP A 1018 9.69 60.31 -65.04
N GLY A 1019 8.87 60.87 -65.94
CA GLY A 1019 7.42 61.00 -65.74
C GLY A 1019 6.87 62.11 -64.83
N GLY A 1020 7.68 63.08 -64.39
CA GLY A 1020 7.13 64.28 -63.69
C GLY A 1020 8.09 65.07 -62.81
N VAL A 1021 9.03 65.79 -63.43
CA VAL A 1021 9.79 66.87 -62.76
C VAL A 1021 9.34 68.21 -63.32
N ASP A 1022 9.29 69.24 -62.47
CA ASP A 1022 9.02 70.60 -62.92
C ASP A 1022 10.06 71.01 -63.99
N GLU A 1023 9.60 71.48 -65.15
CA GLU A 1023 10.45 71.97 -66.24
C GLU A 1023 11.30 73.19 -65.83
N SER A 1024 11.02 73.80 -64.68
CA SER A 1024 11.78 74.92 -64.11
C SER A 1024 13.10 74.54 -63.40
N VAL A 1025 13.38 73.24 -63.24
CA VAL A 1025 14.58 72.76 -62.53
C VAL A 1025 15.87 73.02 -63.34
N ILE A 1026 16.80 73.77 -62.76
CA ILE A 1026 18.11 74.08 -63.36
C ILE A 1026 19.18 73.17 -62.74
N TRP A 1027 19.79 72.32 -63.57
CA TRP A 1027 20.90 71.45 -63.19
C TRP A 1027 22.25 72.15 -63.34
N VAL A 1028 23.09 72.07 -62.30
CA VAL A 1028 24.46 72.59 -62.30
C VAL A 1028 25.46 71.52 -61.82
N GLU A 1029 26.72 71.68 -62.20
CA GLU A 1029 27.80 70.81 -61.71
C GLU A 1029 28.03 71.07 -60.21
N SER A 1030 28.07 70.00 -59.41
CA SER A 1030 28.25 70.08 -57.96
C SER A 1030 29.71 70.20 -57.52
N GLY A 1031 30.65 69.75 -58.36
CA GLY A 1031 32.06 69.57 -58.01
C GLY A 1031 32.38 68.27 -57.24
N ASP A 1032 31.37 67.45 -56.93
CA ASP A 1032 31.52 66.12 -56.33
C ASP A 1032 31.63 65.05 -57.44
N ALA A 1033 32.71 64.28 -57.47
CA ALA A 1033 32.99 63.31 -58.53
C ALA A 1033 31.98 62.13 -58.54
N ASP A 1034 31.44 61.77 -57.38
CA ASP A 1034 30.50 60.65 -57.25
C ASP A 1034 29.04 61.12 -57.44
N TYR A 1035 28.77 62.40 -57.20
CA TYR A 1035 27.46 63.04 -57.36
C TYR A 1035 27.55 64.32 -58.19
N PRO A 1036 27.84 64.25 -59.50
CA PRO A 1036 28.22 65.41 -60.31
C PRO A 1036 27.13 66.46 -60.52
N TRP A 1037 25.87 66.16 -60.19
CA TRP A 1037 24.74 67.05 -60.47
C TRP A 1037 24.09 67.57 -59.19
N THR A 1038 23.73 68.85 -59.17
CA THR A 1038 22.86 69.45 -58.15
C THR A 1038 21.85 70.39 -58.80
N VAL A 1039 20.83 70.80 -58.04
CA VAL A 1039 19.80 71.73 -58.50
C VAL A 1039 20.11 73.12 -57.97
N GLN A 1040 20.16 74.10 -58.87
CA GLN A 1040 20.28 75.51 -58.49
C GLN A 1040 18.89 76.00 -58.07
N GLY A 1041 18.69 76.21 -56.77
CA GLY A 1041 17.38 76.49 -56.18
C GLY A 1041 16.62 77.58 -56.91
N THR A 1042 15.51 77.20 -57.57
CA THR A 1042 14.48 78.15 -57.95
C THR A 1042 13.79 78.58 -56.65
N THR A 1043 13.91 79.88 -56.33
CA THR A 1043 13.20 80.47 -55.20
C THR A 1043 11.69 80.29 -55.41
N MET A 1044 11.00 79.84 -54.35
CA MET A 1044 9.56 79.58 -54.29
C MET A 1044 8.70 80.55 -55.12
N LYS A 1045 7.70 80.01 -55.81
CA LYS A 1045 6.45 80.75 -56.07
C LYS A 1045 5.29 80.05 -55.38
#